data_AF-A0A8J7TC71-F1
#
_entry.id   AF-A0A8J7TC71-F1
#
_cell.length_a   1.000
_cell.length_b   1.000
_cell.length_c   1.000
_cell.angle_alpha   90.00
_cell.angle_beta   90.00
_cell.angle_gamma   90.00
#
_symmetry.space_group_name_H-M   'P 1'
#
loop_
_entity.id
_entity.type
_entity.pdbx_description
1 polymer ?
#
loop_
_entity_poly.entity_id
_entity_poly.type
_entity_poly.pdbx_seq_one_letter_code
_entity_poly.pdbx_strand_id
1 'polypeptide(L)'
;MSGAALGIEIVVVFFLALFLLHRYGDFKKQQKMVLFGTLLAWYLCFLIVFILPLDVSTTIYKQCKNETEAHSAVTLPLANQTAGNGSISPTPSLQRKVCTKPWSYIPDGIMPIFWRVVYWTSQCLTWCGALHLRTYCHGTPTRAAVLSRTHCFPTLQCEAFAEGTVMFLQTACMLLLPFMQSYARSGGFSITGKIKTALIENAIYYGTYLLIFGSLLIYVAVHPKWHLDWSQLQTIGITAANTWGLFLLVLLLGYGLVEIPRSYWNASRKGYLLMKTYFKAAKLMTEKADAEENLEDVMEEVRKVSESIKYNHPLRKYIDTILRKCPTDYQEKMGRNMDDYEDFDDKQNTYPSEKSLTKLHKQVIYAVQRHNRTQVQWQILLEQAFHLEDVAKNEASATRQFVRSFAPQEPEGWVSRYLYTPTVEWYWECQLKQWFYRALAIVLSAFSVAVVWSECTFFSTRPVLSLFAVFIQLAERTYNYLYIEMACFITIFFLCTCVYSTVFRIRVFNYYYLASHHQTDAYSLQFSGMLFCRLTPPLCLNFLGLIHLDSTISHQKKEQTAYTSIMGSMRVLSFIADGFYIYYPMLIVILCIATYFSLGTRCLNLLGFQQFMGDNDMTSDLIDEGKELIRREKRKRQRIEDGENRRRELKDRYGNPREDYTRNRNVHSELKETNYSDSTNVSSSRQAMKYTRSSGRPDRDRVELLQDAEPLDFNAETFSDDPLEAEPGR
;
A
#
# COMPACT_ATOMS: atom_id res chain seq x y z
N MET A 1 -20.46 -28.04 15.09
CA MET A 1 -19.12 -27.45 15.28
C MET A 1 -18.77 -26.44 14.17
N SER A 2 -19.70 -25.56 13.75
CA SER A 2 -19.45 -24.56 12.68
C SER A 2 -19.09 -23.17 13.24
N GLY A 3 -19.72 -22.73 14.35
CA GLY A 3 -19.44 -21.41 14.94
C GLY A 3 -18.01 -21.24 15.47
N ALA A 4 -17.35 -22.30 15.93
CA ALA A 4 -15.95 -22.24 16.38
C ALA A 4 -14.96 -22.07 15.21
N ALA A 5 -15.21 -22.74 14.08
CA ALA A 5 -14.39 -22.60 12.87
C ALA A 5 -14.51 -21.18 12.29
N LEU A 6 -15.74 -20.68 12.15
CA LEU A 6 -16.01 -19.31 11.73
C LEU A 6 -15.43 -18.27 12.71
N GLY A 7 -15.47 -18.56 14.02
CA GLY A 7 -14.82 -17.73 15.04
C GLY A 7 -13.30 -17.67 14.89
N ILE A 8 -12.65 -18.81 14.59
CA ILE A 8 -11.20 -18.86 14.33
C ILE A 8 -10.85 -18.06 13.07
N GLU A 9 -11.60 -18.24 11.98
CA GLU A 9 -11.39 -17.48 10.73
C GLU A 9 -11.48 -15.97 10.95
N ILE A 10 -12.53 -15.52 11.63
CA ILE A 10 -12.72 -14.10 12.01
C ILE A 10 -11.49 -13.57 12.76
N VAL A 11 -11.00 -14.31 13.74
CA VAL A 11 -9.85 -13.90 14.57
C VAL A 11 -8.56 -13.87 13.74
N VAL A 12 -8.32 -14.89 12.92
CA VAL A 12 -7.13 -14.97 12.06
C VAL A 12 -7.10 -13.81 11.06
N VAL A 13 -8.23 -13.51 10.42
CA VAL A 13 -8.34 -12.40 9.46
C VAL A 13 -8.15 -11.05 10.15
N PHE A 14 -8.65 -10.88 11.38
CA PHE A 14 -8.41 -9.66 12.16
C PHE A 14 -6.92 -9.45 12.44
N PHE A 15 -6.20 -10.49 12.88
CA PHE A 15 -4.76 -10.40 13.11
C PHE A 15 -3.97 -10.19 11.82
N LEU A 16 -4.40 -10.77 10.69
CA LEU A 16 -3.82 -10.52 9.38
C LEU A 16 -3.97 -9.04 8.97
N ALA A 17 -5.17 -8.48 9.10
CA ALA A 17 -5.43 -7.08 8.80
C ALA A 17 -4.61 -6.15 9.71
N LEU A 18 -4.51 -6.48 11.01
CA LEU A 18 -3.72 -5.74 11.98
C LEU A 18 -2.22 -5.81 11.68
N PHE A 19 -1.71 -6.99 11.30
CA PHE A 19 -0.31 -7.17 10.92
C PHE A 19 0.05 -6.37 9.66
N LEU A 20 -0.81 -6.41 8.64
CA LEU A 20 -0.62 -5.60 7.44
C LEU A 20 -0.68 -4.11 7.78
N LEU A 21 -1.64 -3.69 8.61
CA LEU A 21 -1.78 -2.28 9.00
C LEU A 21 -0.55 -1.81 9.77
N HIS A 22 0.00 -2.65 10.65
CA HIS A 22 1.26 -2.38 11.32
C HIS A 22 2.39 -2.27 10.29
N ARG A 23 2.54 -3.23 9.36
CA ARG A 23 3.60 -3.22 8.34
C ARG A 23 3.64 -1.93 7.49
N TYR A 24 2.48 -1.37 7.16
CA TYR A 24 2.38 -0.20 6.28
C TYR A 24 2.22 1.13 7.03
N GLY A 25 1.47 1.17 8.13
CA GLY A 25 1.11 2.39 8.87
C GLY A 25 1.88 2.56 10.18
N ASP A 26 2.20 3.80 10.54
CA ASP A 26 2.83 4.13 11.83
C ASP A 26 1.78 4.36 12.93
N PHE A 27 1.71 3.46 13.91
CA PHE A 27 0.72 3.54 15.00
C PHE A 27 0.96 4.71 15.96
N LYS A 28 2.18 5.25 16.00
CA LYS A 28 2.58 6.36 16.87
C LYS A 28 2.37 7.71 16.19
N LYS A 29 2.67 7.81 14.89
CA LYS A 29 2.55 9.08 14.15
C LYS A 29 1.15 9.34 13.60
N GLN A 30 0.38 8.30 13.27
CA GLN A 30 -0.92 8.47 12.63
C GLN A 30 -2.07 8.63 13.65
N GLN A 31 -3.11 9.36 13.25
CA GLN A 31 -4.32 9.52 14.05
C GLN A 31 -5.03 8.17 14.24
N LYS A 32 -5.45 7.87 15.47
CA LYS A 32 -6.08 6.57 15.81
C LYS A 32 -7.33 6.26 14.98
N MET A 33 -8.10 7.27 14.59
CA MET A 33 -9.29 7.10 13.74
C MET A 33 -8.95 6.68 12.31
N VAL A 34 -7.84 7.18 11.74
CA VAL A 34 -7.35 6.77 10.42
C VAL A 34 -6.97 5.29 10.46
N LEU A 35 -6.23 4.89 11.48
CA LEU A 35 -5.82 3.50 11.70
C LEU A 35 -7.02 2.58 11.91
N PHE A 36 -7.97 2.97 12.77
CA PHE A 36 -9.17 2.18 13.01
C PHE A 36 -10.06 2.04 11.76
N GLY A 37 -10.27 3.14 11.03
CA GLY A 37 -11.04 3.15 9.79
C GLY A 37 -10.43 2.24 8.73
N THR A 38 -9.11 2.32 8.54
CA THR A 38 -8.42 1.42 7.59
C THR A 38 -8.41 -0.02 8.09
N LEU A 39 -8.19 -0.27 9.38
CA LEU A 39 -8.22 -1.63 9.95
C LEU A 39 -9.55 -2.32 9.66
N LEU A 40 -10.64 -1.64 9.98
CA LEU A 40 -11.99 -2.18 9.79
C LEU A 40 -12.30 -2.36 8.29
N ALA A 41 -11.88 -1.43 7.42
CA ALA A 41 -12.05 -1.56 5.98
C ALA A 41 -11.31 -2.78 5.42
N TRP A 42 -10.03 -2.95 5.77
CA TRP A 42 -9.21 -4.09 5.34
C TRP A 42 -9.75 -5.40 5.90
N TYR A 43 -10.12 -5.41 7.18
CA TYR A 43 -10.69 -6.57 7.85
C TYR A 43 -11.96 -7.06 7.13
N LEU A 44 -12.93 -6.18 6.87
CA LEU A 44 -14.17 -6.56 6.18
C LEU A 44 -13.90 -7.10 4.76
N CYS A 45 -12.95 -6.52 4.03
CA CYS A 45 -12.61 -6.95 2.68
C CYS A 45 -11.91 -8.32 2.67
N PHE A 46 -10.97 -8.56 3.58
CA PHE A 46 -10.29 -9.86 3.69
C PHE A 46 -11.20 -10.97 4.22
N LEU A 47 -12.17 -10.62 5.07
CA LEU A 47 -13.13 -11.57 5.63
C LEU A 47 -14.02 -12.21 4.55
N ILE A 48 -14.31 -11.48 3.47
CA ILE A 48 -15.17 -11.93 2.37
C ILE A 48 -14.58 -13.13 1.61
N VAL A 49 -13.25 -13.28 1.60
CA VAL A 49 -12.57 -14.45 1.00
C VAL A 49 -13.02 -15.76 1.64
N PHE A 50 -13.38 -15.73 2.94
CA PHE A 50 -13.83 -16.91 3.69
C PHE A 50 -15.35 -17.02 3.75
N ILE A 51 -16.05 -15.89 3.92
CA ILE A 51 -17.51 -15.90 4.09
C ILE A 51 -18.25 -16.23 2.79
N LEU A 52 -17.75 -15.78 1.63
CA LEU A 52 -18.45 -16.00 0.36
C LEU A 52 -18.49 -17.49 -0.05
N PRO A 53 -17.40 -18.28 0.07
CA PRO A 53 -17.46 -19.74 -0.08
C PRO A 53 -18.45 -20.44 0.87
N LEU A 54 -18.56 -19.96 2.11
CA LEU A 54 -19.52 -20.48 3.10
C LEU A 54 -20.97 -20.18 2.69
N ASP A 55 -21.23 -18.98 2.15
CA ASP A 55 -22.55 -18.61 1.62
C ASP A 55 -22.92 -19.49 0.42
N VAL A 56 -22.00 -19.67 -0.54
CA VAL A 56 -22.21 -20.51 -1.73
C VAL A 56 -22.53 -21.96 -1.35
N SER A 57 -21.71 -22.59 -0.49
CA SER A 57 -21.94 -23.98 -0.07
C SER A 57 -23.25 -24.14 0.71
N THR A 58 -23.62 -23.16 1.52
CA THR A 58 -24.90 -23.13 2.24
C THR A 58 -26.09 -22.97 1.28
N THR A 59 -25.99 -22.11 0.27
CA THR A 59 -27.03 -21.93 -0.76
C THR A 59 -27.24 -23.20 -1.58
N ILE A 60 -26.17 -23.87 -2.02
CA ILE A 60 -26.28 -25.13 -2.77
C ILE A 60 -26.91 -26.24 -1.91
N TYR A 61 -26.58 -26.28 -0.61
CA TYR A 61 -27.24 -27.21 0.32
C TYR A 61 -28.74 -26.93 0.48
N LYS A 62 -29.15 -25.66 0.58
CA LYS A 62 -30.57 -25.26 0.64
C LYS A 62 -31.32 -25.63 -0.63
N GLN A 63 -30.71 -25.39 -1.78
CA GLN A 63 -31.27 -25.78 -3.08
C GLN A 63 -31.51 -27.30 -3.13
N CYS A 64 -30.54 -28.11 -2.71
CA CYS A 64 -30.70 -29.57 -2.62
C CYS A 64 -31.90 -29.98 -1.76
N LYS A 65 -32.06 -29.34 -0.59
CA LYS A 65 -33.16 -29.62 0.34
C LYS A 65 -34.51 -29.27 -0.31
N ASN A 66 -34.61 -28.10 -0.92
CA ASN A 66 -35.85 -27.62 -1.54
C ASN A 66 -36.25 -28.45 -2.77
N GLU A 67 -35.29 -28.90 -3.58
CA GLU A 67 -35.55 -29.86 -4.66
C GLU A 67 -36.09 -31.19 -4.12
N THR A 68 -35.51 -31.70 -3.03
CA THR A 68 -35.93 -32.95 -2.40
C THR A 68 -37.34 -32.87 -1.80
N GLU A 69 -37.67 -31.73 -1.18
CA GLU A 69 -39.02 -31.45 -0.67
C GLU A 69 -40.05 -31.31 -1.80
N ALA A 70 -39.71 -30.61 -2.89
CA ALA A 70 -40.58 -30.47 -4.06
C ALA A 70 -40.88 -31.83 -4.73
N HIS A 71 -39.88 -32.70 -4.89
CA HIS A 71 -40.09 -34.06 -5.40
C HIS A 71 -40.93 -34.92 -4.44
N SER A 72 -40.79 -34.73 -3.13
CA SER A 72 -41.61 -35.44 -2.12
C SER A 72 -43.07 -34.98 -2.15
N ALA A 73 -43.35 -33.69 -2.40
CA ALA A 73 -44.70 -33.15 -2.48
C ALA A 73 -45.46 -33.57 -3.76
N VAL A 74 -44.76 -33.75 -4.89
CA VAL A 74 -45.38 -34.21 -6.15
C VAL A 74 -45.79 -35.69 -6.10
N THR A 75 -45.23 -36.48 -5.17
CA THR A 75 -45.53 -37.92 -5.06
C THR A 75 -46.80 -38.23 -4.24
N LEU A 76 -47.50 -37.22 -3.71
CA LEU A 76 -48.79 -37.32 -3.02
C LEU A 76 -49.74 -36.26 -3.62
N PRO A 77 -50.53 -36.55 -4.68
CA PRO A 77 -51.58 -37.58 -4.63
C PRO A 77 -51.85 -38.29 -5.98
N LEU A 78 -51.53 -39.57 -6.11
CA LEU A 78 -52.21 -40.46 -7.07
C LEU A 78 -52.32 -41.91 -6.57
N ALA A 79 -52.67 -42.08 -5.31
CA ALA A 79 -53.08 -43.39 -4.79
C ALA A 79 -54.61 -43.49 -4.86
N ASN A 80 -55.16 -43.58 -6.08
CA ASN A 80 -56.53 -44.06 -6.32
C ASN A 80 -56.81 -44.29 -7.81
N GLN A 81 -56.06 -45.15 -8.49
CA GLN A 81 -56.58 -45.84 -9.69
C GLN A 81 -56.13 -47.30 -9.71
N THR A 82 -57.13 -48.13 -9.96
CA THR A 82 -57.21 -49.59 -9.88
C THR A 82 -56.33 -50.33 -10.90
N ALA A 83 -56.02 -51.57 -10.51
CA ALA A 83 -55.23 -52.59 -11.20
C ALA A 83 -55.38 -52.67 -12.72
N GLY A 84 -54.22 -52.79 -13.39
CA GLY A 84 -54.08 -53.28 -14.77
C GLY A 84 -52.67 -53.84 -14.97
N ASN A 85 -52.56 -55.16 -15.13
CA ASN A 85 -51.31 -55.88 -15.37
C ASN A 85 -50.68 -55.47 -16.71
N GLY A 86 -49.45 -54.95 -16.66
CA GLY A 86 -48.59 -54.74 -17.82
C GLY A 86 -47.13 -54.76 -17.40
N SER A 87 -46.38 -55.77 -17.86
CA SER A 87 -44.94 -55.89 -17.65
C SER A 87 -44.20 -54.75 -18.36
N ILE A 88 -43.68 -53.80 -17.59
CA ILE A 88 -42.77 -52.76 -18.06
C ILE A 88 -41.51 -52.82 -17.18
N SER A 89 -40.38 -52.82 -17.88
CA SER A 89 -38.98 -52.83 -17.46
C SER A 89 -38.68 -52.05 -16.17
N PRO A 90 -37.66 -52.44 -15.36
CA PRO A 90 -37.33 -51.74 -14.13
C PRO A 90 -36.84 -50.33 -14.47
N THR A 91 -37.66 -49.34 -14.11
CA THR A 91 -37.27 -47.93 -14.01
C THR A 91 -36.12 -47.79 -13.01
N PRO A 92 -35.13 -46.90 -13.25
CA PRO A 92 -34.07 -46.70 -12.29
C PRO A 92 -34.70 -46.16 -11.00
N SER A 93 -34.42 -46.86 -9.91
CA SER A 93 -34.88 -46.54 -8.56
C SER A 93 -34.80 -45.04 -8.28
N LEU A 94 -35.93 -44.48 -7.84
CA LEU A 94 -36.05 -43.15 -7.26
C LEU A 94 -35.20 -43.08 -5.98
N GLN A 95 -33.89 -42.91 -6.12
CA GLN A 95 -33.00 -42.69 -4.99
C GLN A 95 -33.35 -41.35 -4.37
N ARG A 96 -33.91 -41.40 -3.15
CA ARG A 96 -34.10 -40.25 -2.28
C ARG A 96 -32.75 -39.52 -2.17
N LYS A 97 -32.62 -38.34 -2.78
CA LYS A 97 -31.44 -37.48 -2.67
C LYS A 97 -31.21 -37.19 -1.17
N VAL A 98 -30.14 -37.73 -0.59
CA VAL A 98 -29.79 -37.46 0.81
C VAL A 98 -28.86 -36.25 0.83
N CYS A 99 -29.41 -35.06 1.06
CA CYS A 99 -28.61 -33.85 1.24
C CYS A 99 -27.92 -33.91 2.62
N THR A 100 -26.62 -34.21 2.65
CA THR A 100 -25.83 -34.20 3.89
C THR A 100 -25.47 -32.77 4.27
N LYS A 101 -25.62 -32.41 5.54
CA LYS A 101 -25.27 -31.08 6.04
C LYS A 101 -23.75 -30.81 5.86
N PRO A 102 -23.33 -29.67 5.28
CA PRO A 102 -21.92 -29.34 5.20
C PRO A 102 -21.31 -29.17 6.59
N TRP A 103 -20.04 -29.53 6.75
CA TRP A 103 -19.31 -29.39 8.02
C TRP A 103 -19.35 -27.96 8.55
N SER A 104 -19.24 -27.00 7.64
CA SER A 104 -19.23 -25.56 7.86
C SER A 104 -20.63 -24.91 7.90
N TYR A 105 -21.73 -25.70 7.80
CA TYR A 105 -23.09 -25.16 7.70
C TYR A 105 -23.43 -24.13 8.78
N ILE A 106 -23.90 -22.96 8.33
CA ILE A 106 -24.36 -21.86 9.18
C ILE A 106 -25.90 -21.90 9.28
N PRO A 107 -26.48 -21.84 10.49
CA PRO A 107 -27.93 -21.79 10.70
C PRO A 107 -28.65 -20.68 9.92
N ASP A 108 -29.90 -20.96 9.56
CA ASP A 108 -30.77 -20.01 8.87
C ASP A 108 -30.95 -18.71 9.67
N GLY A 109 -30.83 -17.57 8.99
CA GLY A 109 -30.92 -16.23 9.57
C GLY A 109 -29.59 -15.59 9.94
N ILE A 110 -28.53 -16.36 10.25
CA ILE A 110 -27.23 -15.79 10.64
C ILE A 110 -26.50 -15.17 9.45
N MET A 111 -26.46 -15.85 8.29
CA MET A 111 -25.76 -15.34 7.10
C MET A 111 -26.34 -14.00 6.59
N PRO A 112 -27.68 -13.81 6.49
CA PRO A 112 -28.25 -12.50 6.19
C PRO A 112 -27.94 -11.41 7.22
N ILE A 113 -27.93 -11.74 8.53
CA ILE A 113 -27.55 -10.78 9.57
C ILE A 113 -26.09 -10.37 9.40
N PHE A 114 -25.21 -11.34 9.15
CA PHE A 114 -23.79 -11.09 8.94
C PHE A 114 -23.55 -10.17 7.73
N TRP A 115 -24.15 -10.48 6.58
CA TRP A 115 -24.05 -9.62 5.40
C TRP A 115 -24.67 -8.24 5.61
N ARG A 116 -25.74 -8.11 6.41
CA ARG A 116 -26.25 -6.81 6.85
C ARG A 116 -25.23 -6.07 7.70
N VAL A 117 -24.54 -6.74 8.63
CA VAL A 117 -23.47 -6.13 9.43
C VAL A 117 -22.34 -5.67 8.51
N VAL A 118 -21.85 -6.51 7.60
CA VAL A 118 -20.80 -6.14 6.63
C VAL A 118 -21.25 -4.97 5.77
N TYR A 119 -22.48 -5.00 5.25
CA TYR A 119 -23.07 -3.93 4.48
C TYR A 119 -23.12 -2.63 5.29
N TRP A 120 -23.82 -2.60 6.43
CA TRP A 120 -23.95 -1.40 7.25
C TRP A 120 -22.62 -0.92 7.83
N THR A 121 -21.68 -1.80 8.18
CA THR A 121 -20.34 -1.40 8.64
C THR A 121 -19.48 -0.85 7.51
N SER A 122 -19.54 -1.43 6.31
CA SER A 122 -18.88 -0.85 5.13
C SER A 122 -19.47 0.54 4.82
N GLN A 123 -20.80 0.70 4.92
CA GLN A 123 -21.50 1.97 4.80
C GLN A 123 -21.26 2.93 5.99
N CYS A 124 -21.01 2.43 7.21
CA CYS A 124 -20.69 3.28 8.37
C CYS A 124 -19.21 3.68 8.39
N LEU A 125 -18.31 2.90 7.82
CA LEU A 125 -16.91 3.31 7.61
C LEU A 125 -16.81 4.51 6.69
N THR A 126 -17.70 4.54 5.70
CA THR A 126 -18.03 5.69 4.88
C THR A 126 -18.48 6.91 5.72
N TRP A 127 -19.04 6.68 6.92
CA TRP A 127 -19.59 7.70 7.84
C TRP A 127 -18.66 8.12 8.98
N CYS A 128 -17.85 7.23 9.52
CA CYS A 128 -17.03 7.53 10.70
C CYS A 128 -15.91 8.55 10.42
N GLY A 129 -15.56 8.77 9.15
CA GLY A 129 -14.80 9.97 8.77
C GLY A 129 -15.54 11.27 9.15
N ALA A 130 -16.87 11.29 9.07
CA ALA A 130 -17.72 12.49 9.13
C ALA A 130 -18.12 12.91 10.55
N LEU A 131 -18.21 11.96 11.49
CA LEU A 131 -18.80 12.22 12.80
C LEU A 131 -17.95 13.15 13.69
N HIS A 132 -16.70 13.43 13.33
CA HIS A 132 -15.84 14.32 14.11
C HIS A 132 -16.05 15.82 13.84
N LEU A 133 -16.84 16.20 12.81
CA LEU A 133 -17.23 17.60 12.64
C LEU A 133 -18.37 18.01 13.59
N ARG A 134 -19.16 17.05 14.09
CA ARG A 134 -20.31 17.35 14.95
C ARG A 134 -19.99 17.35 16.44
N THR A 135 -18.89 16.73 16.86
CA THR A 135 -18.49 16.64 18.28
C THR A 135 -17.46 17.67 18.71
N TYR A 136 -16.84 18.40 17.78
CA TYR A 136 -15.94 19.53 18.10
C TYR A 136 -16.47 20.92 17.70
N CYS A 137 -17.53 20.99 16.89
CA CYS A 137 -18.28 22.22 16.61
C CYS A 137 -19.66 22.14 17.28
N HIS A 138 -19.70 22.18 18.61
CA HIS A 138 -20.70 22.90 19.43
C HIS A 138 -20.55 22.46 20.88
N GLY A 139 -20.12 23.38 21.74
CA GLY A 139 -20.56 23.38 23.13
C GLY A 139 -22.02 23.79 23.14
N THR A 140 -22.92 22.82 23.37
CA THR A 140 -24.22 22.87 24.08
C THR A 140 -25.13 21.74 23.58
N PRO A 141 -25.76 20.95 24.47
CA PRO A 141 -26.69 19.91 24.07
C PRO A 141 -28.11 20.49 23.96
N THR A 142 -28.75 20.35 22.81
CA THR A 142 -30.22 20.48 22.72
C THR A 142 -30.85 19.23 22.13
N ARG A 143 -31.90 18.82 22.83
CA ARG A 143 -32.73 17.63 22.69
C ARG A 143 -33.17 17.38 21.24
N ALA A 144 -32.85 16.20 20.73
CA ALA A 144 -33.63 15.53 19.69
C ALA A 144 -33.47 14.01 19.85
N ALA A 145 -34.01 13.49 20.95
CA ALA A 145 -34.09 12.07 21.24
C ALA A 145 -35.48 11.71 21.77
N VAL A 146 -36.53 12.01 21.00
CA VAL A 146 -37.84 11.34 21.14
C VAL A 146 -38.56 11.41 19.79
N LEU A 147 -38.45 10.35 19.00
CA LEU A 147 -39.60 9.78 18.28
C LEU A 147 -39.19 8.40 17.73
N SER A 148 -39.15 7.42 18.62
CA SER A 148 -39.27 6.02 18.23
C SER A 148 -40.55 5.51 18.86
N ARG A 149 -41.60 5.36 18.04
CA ARG A 149 -42.49 4.20 18.05
C ARG A 149 -43.58 4.36 17.00
N THR A 150 -43.94 3.19 16.45
CA THR A 150 -45.17 2.87 15.72
C THR A 150 -45.38 3.60 14.40
N HIS A 151 -44.90 3.03 13.30
CA HIS A 151 -45.68 2.78 12.08
C HIS A 151 -44.89 1.82 11.17
N CYS A 152 -45.46 0.64 10.88
CA CYS A 152 -44.97 -0.24 9.82
C CYS A 152 -45.05 0.52 8.49
N PHE A 153 -43.91 0.90 7.93
CA PHE A 153 -43.82 1.39 6.55
C PHE A 153 -43.89 0.20 5.58
N PRO A 154 -44.62 0.35 4.45
CA PRO A 154 -44.69 -0.70 3.43
C PRO A 154 -43.31 -0.90 2.79
N THR A 155 -42.99 -2.15 2.49
CA THR A 155 -41.68 -2.67 2.04
C THR A 155 -41.07 -1.94 0.83
N LEU A 156 -41.88 -1.36 -0.07
CA LEU A 156 -41.38 -0.58 -1.22
C LEU A 156 -40.77 0.79 -0.83
N GLN A 157 -41.24 1.44 0.23
CA GLN A 157 -40.69 2.73 0.67
C GLN A 157 -39.41 2.57 1.47
N CYS A 158 -39.21 1.42 2.14
CA CYS A 158 -37.93 1.08 2.76
C CYS A 158 -36.83 0.80 1.72
N GLU A 159 -37.15 0.20 0.57
CA GLU A 159 -36.16 0.01 -0.51
C GLU A 159 -35.73 1.34 -1.15
N ALA A 160 -36.68 2.24 -1.46
CA ALA A 160 -36.35 3.56 -2.01
C ALA A 160 -35.59 4.45 -1.00
N PHE A 161 -35.92 4.35 0.30
CA PHE A 161 -35.20 5.04 1.37
C PHE A 161 -33.80 4.44 1.59
N ALA A 162 -33.65 3.11 1.46
CA ALA A 162 -32.36 2.43 1.51
C ALA A 162 -31.48 2.80 0.29
N GLU A 163 -32.02 2.85 -0.92
CA GLU A 163 -31.27 3.26 -2.12
C GLU A 163 -30.87 4.74 -2.08
N GLY A 164 -31.77 5.62 -1.63
CA GLY A 164 -31.50 7.04 -1.45
C GLY A 164 -30.49 7.33 -0.33
N THR A 165 -30.55 6.58 0.78
CA THR A 165 -29.53 6.66 1.84
C THR A 165 -28.20 6.15 1.31
N VAL A 166 -28.10 4.99 0.68
CA VAL A 166 -26.84 4.45 0.13
C VAL A 166 -26.17 5.43 -0.85
N MET A 167 -26.96 6.09 -1.70
CA MET A 167 -26.44 7.12 -2.60
C MET A 167 -25.89 8.33 -1.83
N PHE A 168 -26.61 8.83 -0.82
CA PHE A 168 -26.17 9.93 0.05
C PHE A 168 -24.93 9.54 0.87
N LEU A 169 -24.87 8.28 1.32
CA LEU A 169 -23.75 7.68 2.05
C LEU A 169 -22.49 7.58 1.19
N GLN A 170 -22.61 7.03 -0.02
CA GLN A 170 -21.52 6.87 -0.99
C GLN A 170 -20.97 8.24 -1.44
N THR A 171 -21.85 9.21 -1.71
CA THR A 171 -21.48 10.58 -2.10
C THR A 171 -20.86 11.37 -0.94
N ALA A 172 -21.37 11.20 0.29
CA ALA A 172 -20.75 11.77 1.48
C ALA A 172 -19.31 11.27 1.70
N CYS A 173 -19.03 9.99 1.46
CA CYS A 173 -17.64 9.47 1.49
C CYS A 173 -16.72 10.16 0.51
N MET A 174 -17.22 10.32 -0.72
CA MET A 174 -16.46 10.90 -1.82
C MET A 174 -16.07 12.32 -1.49
N LEU A 175 -16.93 13.09 -0.83
CA LEU A 175 -16.61 14.47 -0.42
C LEU A 175 -15.78 14.53 0.85
N LEU A 176 -16.03 13.64 1.80
CA LEU A 176 -15.53 13.80 3.16
C LEU A 176 -14.13 13.21 3.37
N LEU A 177 -13.77 12.12 2.69
CA LEU A 177 -12.41 11.59 2.78
C LEU A 177 -11.38 12.57 2.18
N PRO A 178 -11.61 13.16 1.00
CA PRO A 178 -10.76 14.22 0.44
C PRO A 178 -10.72 15.50 1.29
N PHE A 179 -11.81 15.81 1.99
CA PHE A 179 -11.81 16.87 3.01
C PHE A 179 -10.87 16.56 4.18
N MET A 180 -10.98 15.39 4.80
CA MET A 180 -10.10 14.97 5.89
C MET A 180 -8.63 14.90 5.46
N GLN A 181 -8.39 14.52 4.21
CA GLN A 181 -7.08 14.49 3.58
C GLN A 181 -6.46 15.90 3.43
N SER A 182 -7.20 16.87 2.86
CA SER A 182 -6.73 18.25 2.78
C SER A 182 -6.58 18.89 4.17
N TYR A 183 -7.42 18.52 5.14
CA TYR A 183 -7.30 18.98 6.51
C TYR A 183 -5.99 18.51 7.15
N ALA A 184 -5.65 17.22 7.03
CA ALA A 184 -4.41 16.66 7.56
C ALA A 184 -3.14 17.24 6.90
N ARG A 185 -3.23 17.62 5.62
CA ARG A 185 -2.12 18.18 4.82
C ARG A 185 -2.01 19.72 4.89
N SER A 186 -2.95 20.39 5.55
CA SER A 186 -2.95 21.86 5.64
C SER A 186 -1.89 22.36 6.63
N GLY A 187 -1.13 23.38 6.22
CA GLY A 187 -0.12 24.05 7.05
C GLY A 187 -0.70 25.06 8.05
N GLY A 188 -2.03 25.13 8.18
CA GLY A 188 -2.71 26.11 9.02
C GLY A 188 -2.35 25.91 10.50
N PHE A 189 -2.01 27.00 11.20
CA PHE A 189 -1.66 26.94 12.62
C PHE A 189 -2.90 26.83 13.54
N SER A 190 -4.09 27.18 13.04
CA SER A 190 -5.37 27.10 13.75
C SER A 190 -6.32 26.08 13.11
N ILE A 191 -7.23 25.49 13.90
CA ILE A 191 -8.22 24.51 13.42
C ILE A 191 -9.12 25.13 12.34
N THR A 192 -9.54 26.38 12.53
CA THR A 192 -10.37 27.11 11.57
C THR A 192 -9.62 27.40 10.27
N GLY A 193 -8.33 27.73 10.35
CA GLY A 193 -7.46 27.89 9.19
C GLY A 193 -7.33 26.58 8.40
N LYS A 194 -7.11 25.46 9.09
CA LYS A 194 -7.04 24.13 8.47
C LYS A 194 -8.32 23.73 7.75
N ILE A 195 -9.49 23.95 8.38
CA ILE A 195 -10.80 23.68 7.78
C ILE A 195 -11.02 24.55 6.54
N LYS A 196 -10.71 25.86 6.62
CA LYS A 196 -10.89 26.78 5.50
C LYS A 196 -10.01 26.39 4.31
N THR A 197 -8.74 26.10 4.54
CA THR A 197 -7.83 25.64 3.48
C THR A 197 -8.30 24.33 2.88
N ALA A 198 -8.74 23.38 3.71
CA ALA A 198 -9.26 22.10 3.23
C ALA A 198 -10.53 22.24 2.39
N LEU A 199 -11.43 23.13 2.79
CA LEU A 199 -12.67 23.38 2.05
C LEU A 199 -12.38 24.04 0.70
N ILE A 200 -11.47 25.02 0.64
CA ILE A 200 -11.08 25.68 -0.62
C ILE A 200 -10.42 24.69 -1.58
N GLU A 201 -9.46 23.89 -1.12
CA GLU A 201 -8.79 22.89 -1.96
C GLU A 201 -9.78 21.88 -2.57
N ASN A 202 -10.71 21.39 -1.75
CA ASN A 202 -11.76 20.47 -2.23
C ASN A 202 -12.79 21.16 -3.11
N ALA A 203 -13.17 22.40 -2.82
CA ALA A 203 -14.12 23.16 -3.63
C ALA A 203 -13.57 23.44 -5.05
N ILE A 204 -12.26 23.70 -5.19
CA ILE A 204 -11.62 23.84 -6.49
C ILE A 204 -11.68 22.49 -7.23
N TYR A 205 -11.27 21.40 -6.58
CA TYR A 205 -11.28 20.06 -7.18
C TYR A 205 -12.69 19.67 -7.64
N TYR A 206 -13.67 19.60 -6.74
CA TYR A 206 -15.05 19.24 -7.08
C TYR A 206 -15.74 20.25 -7.97
N GLY A 207 -15.42 21.54 -7.84
CA GLY A 207 -15.96 22.60 -8.69
C GLY A 207 -15.57 22.38 -10.15
N THR A 208 -14.32 21.99 -10.44
CA THR A 208 -13.90 21.67 -11.81
C THR A 208 -14.63 20.45 -12.38
N TYR A 209 -14.82 19.37 -11.61
CA TYR A 209 -15.62 18.22 -12.06
C TYR A 209 -17.08 18.57 -12.29
N LEU A 210 -17.67 19.40 -11.41
CA LEU A 210 -19.05 19.84 -11.55
C LEU A 210 -19.25 20.72 -12.79
N LEU A 211 -18.24 21.53 -13.14
CA LEU A 211 -18.26 22.31 -14.38
C LEU A 211 -18.24 21.41 -15.62
N ILE A 212 -17.35 20.42 -15.66
CA ILE A 212 -17.24 19.46 -16.77
C ILE A 212 -18.52 18.62 -16.89
N PHE A 213 -19.04 18.13 -15.76
CA PHE A 213 -20.29 17.36 -15.73
C PHE A 213 -21.48 18.22 -16.15
N GLY A 214 -21.55 19.46 -15.66
CA GLY A 214 -22.60 20.42 -16.01
C GLY A 214 -22.60 20.76 -17.50
N SER A 215 -21.44 20.96 -18.12
CA SER A 215 -21.35 21.24 -19.56
C SER A 215 -21.79 20.03 -20.41
N LEU A 216 -21.42 18.81 -20.02
CA LEU A 216 -21.91 17.57 -20.64
C LEU A 216 -23.43 17.42 -20.48
N LEU A 217 -23.98 17.75 -19.31
CA LEU A 217 -25.41 17.65 -19.05
C LEU A 217 -26.20 18.67 -19.90
N ILE A 218 -25.69 19.90 -20.02
CA ILE A 218 -26.26 20.92 -20.91
C ILE A 218 -26.22 20.45 -22.38
N TYR A 219 -25.10 19.87 -22.82
CA TYR A 219 -24.99 19.32 -24.18
C TYR A 219 -26.06 18.25 -24.47
N VAL A 220 -26.30 17.34 -23.52
CA VAL A 220 -27.34 16.30 -23.67
C VAL A 220 -28.75 16.90 -23.60
N ALA A 221 -28.99 17.85 -22.69
CA ALA A 221 -30.30 18.49 -22.50
C ALA A 221 -30.74 19.35 -23.70
N VAL A 222 -29.79 19.93 -24.44
CA VAL A 222 -30.06 20.73 -25.65
C VAL A 222 -30.33 19.82 -26.87
N HIS A 223 -29.95 18.54 -26.82
CA HIS A 223 -30.15 17.62 -27.92
C HIS A 223 -31.65 17.24 -28.04
N PRO A 224 -32.35 17.61 -29.13
CA PRO A 224 -33.82 17.57 -29.22
C PRO A 224 -34.45 16.17 -29.22
N LYS A 225 -33.64 15.11 -29.10
CA LYS A 225 -34.09 13.71 -29.08
C LYS A 225 -34.11 13.11 -27.67
N TRP A 226 -33.57 13.80 -26.65
CA TRP A 226 -33.31 13.23 -25.32
C TRP A 226 -34.02 14.07 -24.25
N HIS A 227 -35.22 13.68 -23.85
CA HIS A 227 -35.94 14.29 -22.72
C HIS A 227 -35.48 13.63 -21.41
N LEU A 228 -34.58 14.31 -20.69
CA LEU A 228 -34.04 13.84 -19.42
C LEU A 228 -34.96 14.23 -18.26
N ASP A 229 -35.70 13.25 -17.72
CA ASP A 229 -36.41 13.42 -16.44
C ASP A 229 -35.45 13.36 -15.26
N TRP A 230 -35.82 14.00 -14.14
CA TRP A 230 -35.03 13.95 -12.90
C TRP A 230 -34.80 12.52 -12.39
N SER A 231 -35.79 11.63 -12.56
CA SER A 231 -35.64 10.19 -12.22
C SER A 231 -34.63 9.48 -13.14
N GLN A 232 -34.60 9.82 -14.42
CA GLN A 232 -33.62 9.28 -15.37
C GLN A 232 -32.22 9.80 -15.06
N LEU A 233 -32.08 11.06 -14.65
CA LEU A 233 -30.81 11.62 -14.22
C LEU A 233 -30.28 10.96 -12.93
N GLN A 234 -31.16 10.72 -11.94
CA GLN A 234 -30.81 9.94 -10.75
C GLN A 234 -30.37 8.51 -11.13
N THR A 235 -31.08 7.88 -12.06
CA THR A 235 -30.76 6.53 -12.54
C THR A 235 -29.41 6.49 -13.28
N ILE A 236 -29.12 7.50 -14.11
CA ILE A 236 -27.81 7.64 -14.78
C ILE A 236 -26.70 7.83 -13.75
N GLY A 237 -26.91 8.66 -12.72
CA GLY A 237 -25.93 8.87 -11.66
C GLY A 237 -25.62 7.59 -10.86
N ILE A 238 -26.66 6.82 -10.51
CA ILE A 238 -26.51 5.52 -9.83
C ILE A 238 -25.77 4.53 -10.73
N THR A 239 -26.16 4.45 -12.00
CA THR A 239 -25.53 3.55 -12.96
C THR A 239 -24.05 3.91 -13.17
N ALA A 240 -23.73 5.20 -13.34
CA ALA A 240 -22.36 5.69 -13.51
C ALA A 240 -21.47 5.43 -12.29
N ALA A 241 -22.01 5.59 -11.07
CA ALA A 241 -21.27 5.32 -9.83
C ALA A 241 -20.91 3.83 -9.69
N ASN A 242 -21.83 2.95 -10.09
CA ASN A 242 -21.66 1.49 -10.08
C ASN A 242 -20.73 1.01 -11.21
N THR A 243 -20.88 1.54 -12.43
CA THR A 243 -20.01 1.19 -13.57
C THR A 243 -18.57 1.62 -13.36
N TRP A 244 -18.30 2.71 -12.63
CA TRP A 244 -16.92 3.08 -12.29
C TRP A 244 -16.20 2.03 -11.42
N GLY A 245 -16.87 1.49 -10.40
CA GLY A 245 -16.28 0.44 -9.55
C GLY A 245 -15.97 -0.84 -10.34
N LEU A 246 -16.86 -1.15 -11.27
CA LEU A 246 -16.75 -2.30 -12.16
C LEU A 246 -15.68 -2.10 -13.24
N PHE A 247 -15.57 -0.91 -13.81
CA PHE A 247 -14.49 -0.52 -14.71
C PHE A 247 -13.12 -0.60 -14.02
N LEU A 248 -13.01 -0.08 -12.79
CA LEU A 248 -11.79 -0.24 -11.99
C LEU A 248 -11.48 -1.71 -11.72
N LEU A 249 -12.50 -2.54 -11.43
CA LEU A 249 -12.29 -3.98 -11.27
C LEU A 249 -11.70 -4.60 -12.55
N VAL A 250 -12.23 -4.29 -13.73
CA VAL A 250 -11.72 -4.80 -15.01
C VAL A 250 -10.26 -4.41 -15.23
N LEU A 251 -9.92 -3.14 -15.00
CA LEU A 251 -8.55 -2.65 -15.14
C LEU A 251 -7.58 -3.37 -14.20
N LEU A 252 -7.94 -3.48 -12.92
CA LEU A 252 -7.10 -4.09 -11.90
C LEU A 252 -6.97 -5.59 -12.07
N LEU A 253 -8.07 -6.27 -12.38
CA LEU A 253 -8.11 -7.71 -12.63
C LEU A 253 -7.32 -8.06 -13.89
N GLY A 254 -7.54 -7.35 -15.01
CA GLY A 254 -6.82 -7.57 -16.27
C GLY A 254 -5.30 -7.39 -16.13
N TYR A 255 -4.86 -6.39 -15.36
CA TYR A 255 -3.44 -6.21 -15.04
C TYR A 255 -2.92 -7.30 -14.10
N GLY A 256 -3.67 -7.64 -13.04
CA GLY A 256 -3.26 -8.61 -12.02
C GLY A 256 -3.15 -10.05 -12.55
N LEU A 257 -4.00 -10.42 -13.49
CA LEU A 257 -3.99 -11.74 -14.14
C LEU A 257 -2.68 -12.01 -14.89
N VAL A 258 -2.05 -10.98 -15.45
CA VAL A 258 -0.80 -11.13 -16.23
C VAL A 258 0.43 -10.82 -15.38
N GLU A 259 0.39 -9.75 -14.59
CA GLU A 259 1.57 -9.26 -13.88
C GLU A 259 1.96 -10.16 -12.71
N ILE A 260 1.01 -10.81 -12.02
CA ILE A 260 1.35 -11.69 -10.88
C ILE A 260 2.14 -12.92 -11.33
N PRO A 261 1.66 -13.75 -12.28
CA PRO A 261 2.43 -14.91 -12.72
C PRO A 261 3.77 -14.49 -13.34
N ARG A 262 3.80 -13.40 -14.13
CA ARG A 262 5.02 -12.82 -14.70
C ARG A 262 6.02 -12.41 -13.62
N SER A 263 5.56 -11.75 -12.56
CA SER A 263 6.40 -11.30 -11.45
C SER A 263 7.08 -12.47 -10.75
N TYR A 264 6.36 -13.56 -10.50
CA TYR A 264 6.93 -14.77 -9.88
C TYR A 264 7.86 -15.53 -10.85
N TRP A 265 7.50 -15.59 -12.14
CA TRP A 265 8.37 -16.18 -13.16
C TRP A 265 9.70 -15.43 -13.26
N ASN A 266 9.65 -14.10 -13.31
CA ASN A 266 10.85 -13.28 -13.36
C ASN A 266 11.66 -13.35 -12.07
N ALA A 267 11.01 -13.44 -10.90
CA ALA A 267 11.69 -13.67 -9.62
C ALA A 267 12.40 -15.05 -9.56
N SER A 268 11.94 -16.03 -10.34
CA SER A 268 12.60 -17.35 -10.44
C SER A 268 13.84 -17.36 -11.36
N ARG A 269 14.09 -16.31 -12.14
CA ARG A 269 15.26 -16.23 -13.01
C ARG A 269 16.49 -15.85 -12.19
N LYS A 270 17.58 -16.61 -12.37
CA LYS A 270 18.87 -16.32 -11.72
C LYS A 270 19.37 -14.93 -12.12
N GLY A 271 19.85 -14.16 -11.15
CA GLY A 271 20.40 -12.82 -11.36
C GLY A 271 19.39 -11.72 -11.71
N TYR A 272 18.18 -12.05 -12.20
CA TYR A 272 17.18 -11.04 -12.60
C TYR A 272 16.79 -10.13 -11.42
N LEU A 273 16.53 -10.73 -10.24
CA LEU A 273 16.14 -9.95 -9.06
C LEU A 273 17.26 -9.01 -8.60
N LEU A 274 18.52 -9.42 -8.74
CA LEU A 274 19.69 -8.60 -8.41
C LEU A 274 19.81 -7.42 -9.39
N MET A 275 19.73 -7.67 -10.69
CA MET A 275 19.78 -6.61 -11.71
C MET A 275 18.61 -5.61 -11.54
N LYS A 276 17.40 -6.12 -11.27
CA LYS A 276 16.22 -5.30 -10.99
C LYS A 276 16.42 -4.42 -9.75
N THR A 277 17.08 -4.92 -8.72
CA THR A 277 17.42 -4.14 -7.53
C THR A 277 18.44 -3.05 -7.85
N TYR A 278 19.47 -3.30 -8.66
CA TYR A 278 20.41 -2.26 -9.11
C TYR A 278 19.72 -1.16 -9.90
N PHE A 279 18.86 -1.51 -10.87
CA PHE A 279 18.10 -0.52 -11.62
C PHE A 279 17.18 0.33 -10.74
N LYS A 280 16.51 -0.29 -9.76
CA LYS A 280 15.72 0.44 -8.77
C LYS A 280 16.59 1.31 -7.88
N ALA A 281 17.82 0.91 -7.61
CA ALA A 281 18.75 1.68 -6.79
C ALA A 281 19.15 2.99 -7.48
N ALA A 282 19.47 2.94 -8.78
CA ALA A 282 19.74 4.16 -9.56
C ALA A 282 18.55 5.13 -9.54
N LYS A 283 17.34 4.64 -9.86
CA LYS A 283 16.12 5.46 -9.84
C LYS A 283 15.75 6.02 -8.46
N LEU A 284 15.94 5.23 -7.41
CA LEU A 284 15.63 5.68 -6.06
C LEU A 284 16.67 6.68 -5.54
N MET A 285 17.92 6.58 -5.99
CA MET A 285 18.96 7.56 -5.62
C MET A 285 18.70 8.93 -6.20
N THR A 286 18.24 9.01 -7.45
CA THR A 286 17.84 10.31 -8.03
C THR A 286 16.66 10.90 -7.26
N GLU A 287 15.60 10.11 -7.01
CA GLU A 287 14.45 10.58 -6.20
C GLU A 287 14.85 10.99 -4.77
N LYS A 288 15.87 10.35 -4.20
CA LYS A 288 16.41 10.66 -2.87
C LYS A 288 17.20 11.96 -2.90
N ALA A 289 18.09 12.14 -3.89
CA ALA A 289 18.86 13.36 -4.07
C ALA A 289 17.93 14.58 -4.26
N ASP A 290 16.93 14.47 -5.14
CA ASP A 290 15.93 15.52 -5.34
C ASP A 290 15.17 15.87 -4.04
N ALA A 291 14.90 14.87 -3.20
CA ALA A 291 14.22 15.07 -1.92
C ALA A 291 15.13 15.66 -0.84
N GLU A 292 16.44 15.40 -0.89
CA GLU A 292 17.47 15.99 -0.03
C GLU A 292 17.69 17.47 -0.39
N GLU A 293 17.86 17.78 -1.68
CA GLU A 293 18.01 19.16 -2.18
C GLU A 293 16.78 20.02 -1.82
N ASN A 294 15.57 19.56 -2.15
CA ASN A 294 14.35 20.28 -1.80
C ASN A 294 14.14 20.42 -0.28
N LEU A 295 14.71 19.52 0.55
CA LEU A 295 14.70 19.71 2.00
C LEU A 295 15.68 20.82 2.39
N GLU A 296 16.88 20.84 1.83
CA GLU A 296 17.88 21.88 2.08
C GLU A 296 17.38 23.27 1.71
N ASP A 297 16.76 23.42 0.52
CA ASP A 297 16.14 24.68 0.06
C ASP A 297 15.10 25.21 1.07
N VAL A 298 14.18 24.32 1.49
CA VAL A 298 13.12 24.69 2.44
C VAL A 298 13.70 24.99 3.81
N MET A 299 14.76 24.29 4.24
CA MET A 299 15.45 24.58 5.51
C MET A 299 16.16 25.94 5.45
N GLU A 300 16.69 26.36 4.30
CA GLU A 300 17.27 27.68 4.11
C GLU A 300 16.19 28.78 4.16
N GLU A 301 15.03 28.57 3.55
CA GLU A 301 13.88 29.47 3.68
C GLU A 301 13.43 29.62 5.15
N VAL A 302 13.36 28.52 5.89
CA VAL A 302 13.05 28.53 7.32
C VAL A 302 14.08 29.33 8.11
N ARG A 303 15.37 29.17 7.78
CA ARG A 303 16.45 29.93 8.42
C ARG A 303 16.31 31.43 8.17
N LYS A 304 16.15 31.85 6.92
CA LYS A 304 15.95 33.25 6.53
C LYS A 304 14.75 33.88 7.24
N VAL A 305 13.63 33.15 7.30
CA VAL A 305 12.42 33.61 8.00
C VAL A 305 12.63 33.68 9.51
N SER A 306 13.36 32.71 10.09
CA SER A 306 13.69 32.70 11.52
C SER A 306 14.59 33.87 11.92
N GLU A 307 15.57 34.22 11.09
CA GLU A 307 16.48 35.36 11.32
C GLU A 307 15.75 36.71 11.17
N SER A 308 14.75 36.80 10.27
CA SER A 308 13.99 38.04 10.05
C SER A 308 13.01 38.42 11.18
N ILE A 309 12.60 37.47 12.03
CA ILE A 309 11.54 37.68 13.05
C ILE A 309 12.16 37.78 14.44
N LYS A 310 12.11 38.99 15.02
CA LYS A 310 12.57 39.27 16.40
C LYS A 310 11.84 38.40 17.44
N TYR A 311 12.54 38.08 18.53
CA TYR A 311 12.04 37.22 19.64
C TYR A 311 10.70 37.68 20.24
N ASN A 312 10.43 38.99 20.27
CA ASN A 312 9.23 39.56 20.87
C ASN A 312 8.00 39.64 19.92
N HIS A 313 8.12 39.19 18.67
CA HIS A 313 7.05 39.32 17.69
C HIS A 313 5.96 38.23 17.86
N PRO A 314 4.65 38.52 17.72
CA PRO A 314 3.58 37.53 17.86
C PRO A 314 3.68 36.36 16.87
N LEU A 315 4.35 36.55 15.72
CA LEU A 315 4.60 35.50 14.72
C LEU A 315 5.65 34.46 15.17
N ARG A 316 6.42 34.71 16.24
CA ARG A 316 7.46 33.80 16.72
C ARG A 316 6.90 32.42 17.11
N LYS A 317 5.70 32.40 17.71
CA LYS A 317 4.98 31.15 18.04
C LYS A 317 4.75 30.25 16.81
N TYR A 318 4.53 30.84 15.64
CA TYR A 318 4.34 30.10 14.39
C TYR A 318 5.65 29.50 13.88
N ILE A 319 6.76 30.24 13.97
CA ILE A 319 8.09 29.75 13.62
C ILE A 319 8.52 28.63 14.58
N ASP A 320 8.33 28.77 15.88
CA ASP A 320 8.68 27.72 16.84
C ASP A 320 7.90 26.42 16.57
N THR A 321 6.66 26.55 16.07
CA THR A 321 5.86 25.41 15.62
C THR A 321 6.46 24.76 14.36
N ILE A 322 6.98 25.57 13.42
CA ILE A 322 7.67 25.08 12.21
C ILE A 322 8.99 24.40 12.59
N LEU A 323 9.82 25.01 13.44
CA LEU A 323 11.12 24.49 13.86
C LEU A 323 11.00 23.12 14.53
N ARG A 324 9.94 22.90 15.33
CA ARG A 324 9.61 21.59 15.92
C ARG A 324 9.35 20.49 14.89
N LYS A 325 9.06 20.84 13.63
CA LYS A 325 8.87 19.88 12.54
C LYS A 325 10.14 19.61 11.73
N CYS A 326 11.16 20.45 11.88
CA CYS A 326 12.45 20.24 11.22
C CYS A 326 13.20 19.03 11.84
N PRO A 327 14.09 18.37 11.08
CA PRO A 327 14.94 17.30 11.60
C PRO A 327 15.87 17.83 12.71
N THR A 328 16.22 16.98 13.68
CA THR A 328 17.09 17.33 14.82
C THR A 328 18.43 17.90 14.37
N ASP A 329 19.00 17.34 13.31
CA ASP A 329 20.30 17.75 12.76
C ASP A 329 20.28 19.21 12.27
N TYR A 330 19.14 19.68 11.76
CA TYR A 330 18.97 21.07 11.34
C TYR A 330 18.57 21.97 12.52
N GLN A 331 17.82 21.46 13.50
CA GLN A 331 17.51 22.19 14.73
C GLN A 331 18.79 22.58 15.49
N GLU A 332 19.75 21.66 15.63
CA GLU A 332 21.02 21.92 16.30
C GLU A 332 21.89 22.94 15.54
N LYS A 333 21.94 22.83 14.20
CA LYS A 333 22.67 23.77 13.34
C LYS A 333 22.07 25.18 13.37
N MET A 334 20.74 25.29 13.44
CA MET A 334 20.06 26.59 13.58
C MET A 334 20.21 27.17 15.00
N GLY A 335 20.19 26.32 16.04
CA GLY A 335 20.33 26.74 17.43
C GLY A 335 21.71 27.31 17.76
N ARG A 336 22.78 26.75 17.20
CA ARG A 336 24.17 27.21 17.44
C ARG A 336 24.49 28.59 16.87
N ASN A 337 23.75 29.07 15.88
CA ASN A 337 24.03 30.33 15.19
C ASN A 337 23.13 31.50 15.64
N MET A 338 22.20 31.27 16.58
CA MET A 338 21.26 32.30 17.05
C MET A 338 21.78 33.09 18.27
N ASP A 339 22.89 32.65 18.88
CA ASP A 339 23.45 33.24 20.09
C ASP A 339 24.41 34.42 19.82
N ASP A 340 24.79 34.65 18.56
CA ASP A 340 25.82 35.64 18.15
C ASP A 340 25.28 36.90 17.46
N TYR A 341 23.96 37.14 17.41
CA TYR A 341 23.42 38.31 16.70
C TYR A 341 23.38 39.55 17.59
N GLU A 342 24.46 40.35 17.56
CA GLU A 342 24.44 41.73 18.03
C GLU A 342 23.57 42.62 17.13
N ASP A 343 22.80 43.48 17.78
CA ASP A 343 21.75 44.36 17.24
C ASP A 343 22.37 45.53 16.45
N PHE A 344 22.82 45.29 15.22
CA PHE A 344 23.20 46.37 14.29
C PHE A 344 22.42 46.30 12.97
N ASP A 345 21.88 47.47 12.63
CA ASP A 345 21.12 47.89 11.45
C ASP A 345 19.60 47.59 11.39
N ASP A 346 18.88 48.71 11.48
CA ASP A 346 17.46 48.96 11.22
C ASP A 346 17.14 48.83 9.71
N LYS A 347 17.57 47.73 9.07
CA LYS A 347 17.08 47.41 7.73
C LYS A 347 15.62 47.03 7.86
N GLN A 348 14.82 47.67 7.01
CA GLN A 348 13.37 47.58 6.89
C GLN A 348 12.93 46.12 6.65
N ASN A 349 12.92 45.30 7.70
CA ASN A 349 12.57 43.89 7.63
C ASN A 349 11.10 43.80 7.25
N THR A 350 10.84 43.45 5.99
CA THR A 350 9.49 43.16 5.51
C THR A 350 9.04 41.87 6.18
N TYR A 351 8.31 41.99 7.29
CA TYR A 351 7.84 40.84 8.03
C TYR A 351 6.99 39.94 7.13
N PRO A 352 7.26 38.63 7.09
CA PRO A 352 6.49 37.71 6.27
C PRO A 352 5.05 37.62 6.77
N SER A 353 4.09 37.59 5.84
CA SER A 353 2.67 37.45 6.16
C SER A 353 2.35 36.08 6.78
N GLU A 354 1.27 36.00 7.58
CA GLU A 354 0.76 34.75 8.15
C GLU A 354 0.45 33.69 7.06
N LYS A 355 0.01 34.13 5.88
CA LYS A 355 -0.21 33.25 4.72
C LYS A 355 1.09 32.65 4.20
N SER A 356 2.18 33.43 4.17
CA SER A 356 3.50 32.94 3.80
C SER A 356 4.02 31.91 4.79
N LEU A 357 3.89 32.18 6.10
CA LEU A 357 4.24 31.23 7.17
C LEU A 357 3.43 29.93 7.09
N THR A 358 2.14 30.02 6.74
CA THR A 358 1.27 28.85 6.54
C THR A 358 1.72 28.03 5.33
N LYS A 359 2.15 28.67 4.24
CA LYS A 359 2.70 28.01 3.05
C LYS A 359 4.04 27.34 3.37
N LEU A 360 4.93 28.03 4.08
CA LEU A 360 6.22 27.51 4.52
C LEU A 360 6.05 26.30 5.45
N HIS A 361 5.16 26.38 6.43
CA HIS A 361 4.84 25.23 7.29
C HIS A 361 4.34 24.03 6.47
N LYS A 362 3.47 24.27 5.47
CA LYS A 362 3.02 23.22 4.55
C LYS A 362 4.21 22.62 3.79
N GLN A 363 5.11 23.44 3.24
CA GLN A 363 6.32 23.00 2.51
C GLN A 363 7.25 22.16 3.40
N VAL A 364 7.53 22.61 4.63
CA VAL A 364 8.37 21.90 5.60
C VAL A 364 7.81 20.51 5.90
N ILE A 365 6.50 20.39 6.16
CA ILE A 365 5.86 19.10 6.42
C ILE A 365 6.09 18.13 5.25
N TYR A 366 5.90 18.59 4.00
CA TYR A 366 6.10 17.74 2.82
C TYR A 366 7.56 17.39 2.59
N ALA A 367 8.47 18.34 2.69
CA ALA A 367 9.90 18.14 2.45
C ALA A 367 10.47 17.12 3.45
N VAL A 368 10.18 17.30 4.75
CA VAL A 368 10.63 16.38 5.80
C VAL A 368 10.02 14.98 5.63
N GLN A 369 8.74 14.89 5.28
CA GLN A 369 8.09 13.60 5.06
C GLN A 369 8.65 12.87 3.83
N ARG A 370 8.89 13.60 2.73
CA ARG A 370 9.44 13.03 1.50
C ARG A 370 10.88 12.55 1.69
N HIS A 371 11.73 13.33 2.38
CA HIS A 371 13.11 12.95 2.70
C HIS A 371 13.16 11.69 3.59
N ASN A 372 12.43 11.66 4.71
CA ASN A 372 12.39 10.48 5.58
C ASN A 372 11.95 9.22 4.83
N ARG A 373 10.96 9.37 3.93
CA ARG A 373 10.46 8.26 3.13
C ARG A 373 11.50 7.71 2.16
N THR A 374 12.12 8.58 1.34
CA THR A 374 13.15 8.16 0.38
C THR A 374 14.36 7.57 1.08
N GLN A 375 14.74 8.11 2.25
CA GLN A 375 15.81 7.59 3.08
C GLN A 375 15.51 6.16 3.59
N VAL A 376 14.31 5.90 4.12
CA VAL A 376 13.94 4.56 4.58
C VAL A 376 13.83 3.57 3.42
N GLN A 377 13.25 3.99 2.30
CA GLN A 377 13.21 3.16 1.08
C GLN A 377 14.60 2.80 0.59
N TRP A 378 15.54 3.74 0.66
CA TRP A 378 16.94 3.52 0.29
C TRP A 378 17.58 2.45 1.17
N GLN A 379 17.38 2.51 2.50
CA GLN A 379 17.91 1.51 3.43
C GLN A 379 17.38 0.10 3.16
N ILE A 380 16.05 -0.02 2.96
CA ILE A 380 15.43 -1.32 2.63
C ILE A 380 15.99 -1.88 1.32
N LEU A 381 16.18 -1.02 0.32
CA LEU A 381 16.71 -1.43 -0.97
C LEU A 381 18.19 -1.83 -0.88
N LEU A 382 18.99 -1.14 -0.06
CA LEU A 382 20.37 -1.50 0.24
C LEU A 382 20.46 -2.88 0.90
N GLU A 383 19.64 -3.15 1.91
CA GLU A 383 19.59 -4.45 2.58
C GLU A 383 19.21 -5.57 1.61
N GLN A 384 18.20 -5.33 0.77
CA GLN A 384 17.82 -6.26 -0.27
C GLN A 384 18.96 -6.50 -1.28
N ALA A 385 19.68 -5.45 -1.68
CA ALA A 385 20.81 -5.56 -2.59
C ALA A 385 21.95 -6.38 -1.99
N PHE A 386 22.34 -6.10 -0.74
CA PHE A 386 23.39 -6.84 -0.04
C PHE A 386 23.04 -8.32 0.13
N HIS A 387 21.80 -8.62 0.53
CA HIS A 387 21.33 -10.01 0.63
C HIS A 387 21.42 -10.74 -0.72
N LEU A 388 20.98 -10.10 -1.81
CA LEU A 388 21.02 -10.73 -3.13
C LEU A 388 22.45 -10.89 -3.68
N GLU A 389 23.36 -9.97 -3.38
CA GLU A 389 24.79 -10.15 -3.66
C GLU A 389 25.37 -11.34 -2.89
N ASP A 390 24.99 -11.50 -1.63
CA ASP A 390 25.46 -12.61 -0.79
C ASP A 390 24.93 -13.95 -1.31
N VAL A 391 23.65 -14.02 -1.72
CA VAL A 391 23.10 -15.21 -2.39
C VAL A 391 23.87 -15.53 -3.67
N ALA A 392 24.17 -14.53 -4.51
CA ALA A 392 24.92 -14.74 -5.74
C ALA A 392 26.36 -15.22 -5.50
N LYS A 393 27.03 -14.71 -4.47
CA LYS A 393 28.38 -15.15 -4.06
C LYS A 393 28.36 -16.56 -3.49
N ASN A 394 27.39 -16.89 -2.64
CA ASN A 394 27.25 -18.20 -2.02
C ASN A 394 26.83 -19.29 -3.02
N GLU A 395 26.09 -18.92 -4.08
CA GLU A 395 25.80 -19.82 -5.21
C GLU A 395 27.07 -20.15 -6.01
N ALA A 396 27.98 -19.18 -6.17
CA ALA A 396 29.26 -19.38 -6.84
C ALA A 396 30.30 -20.09 -5.97
N SER A 397 30.15 -20.08 -4.64
CA SER A 397 31.06 -20.73 -3.71
C SER A 397 30.89 -22.24 -3.70
N ALA A 398 32.00 -22.98 -3.57
CA ALA A 398 31.98 -24.43 -3.40
C ALA A 398 31.50 -24.87 -2.00
N THR A 399 31.51 -23.96 -1.02
CA THR A 399 31.07 -24.24 0.35
C THR A 399 29.55 -24.13 0.48
N ARG A 400 28.87 -25.22 0.86
CA ARG A 400 27.40 -25.25 1.10
C ARG A 400 26.98 -24.61 2.43
N GLN A 401 27.63 -23.51 2.79
CA GLN A 401 27.34 -22.73 3.99
C GLN A 401 27.06 -21.31 3.55
N PHE A 402 25.93 -20.77 4.00
CA PHE A 402 25.56 -19.41 3.69
C PHE A 402 26.40 -18.43 4.51
N VAL A 403 27.23 -17.64 3.85
CA VAL A 403 28.03 -16.57 4.48
C VAL A 403 27.41 -15.22 4.16
N ARG A 404 27.05 -14.47 5.21
CA ARG A 404 26.50 -13.11 5.09
C ARG A 404 27.63 -12.08 5.15
N SER A 405 27.57 -11.04 4.30
CA SER A 405 28.53 -9.92 4.33
C SER A 405 28.37 -9.07 5.59
N PHE A 406 27.14 -8.95 6.12
CA PHE A 406 26.81 -8.15 7.30
C PHE A 406 25.93 -8.96 8.25
N ALA A 407 26.11 -8.76 9.56
CA ALA A 407 25.23 -9.38 10.55
C ALA A 407 23.81 -8.81 10.44
N PRO A 408 22.75 -9.62 10.61
CA PRO A 408 21.37 -9.12 10.59
C PRO A 408 21.16 -8.09 11.70
N GLN A 409 20.41 -7.04 11.37
CA GLN A 409 20.13 -5.90 12.26
C GLN A 409 19.16 -6.26 13.40
N GLU A 410 18.42 -7.36 13.28
CA GLU A 410 17.59 -7.93 14.35
C GLU A 410 18.17 -9.26 14.85
N PRO A 411 18.20 -9.49 16.18
CA PRO A 411 18.66 -10.75 16.73
C PRO A 411 17.68 -11.87 16.33
N GLU A 412 18.19 -12.89 15.63
CA GLU A 412 17.39 -14.06 15.26
C GLU A 412 16.75 -14.69 16.51
N GLY A 413 15.44 -14.85 16.49
CA GLY A 413 14.72 -15.52 17.58
C GLY A 413 15.26 -16.93 17.81
N TRP A 414 15.16 -17.44 19.05
CA TRP A 414 15.73 -18.75 19.43
C TRP A 414 15.29 -19.90 18.50
N VAL A 415 14.05 -19.87 18.02
CA VAL A 415 13.49 -20.85 17.07
C VAL A 415 14.19 -20.78 15.71
N SER A 416 14.47 -19.58 15.20
CA SER A 416 15.22 -19.36 13.96
C SER A 416 16.64 -19.89 14.11
N ARG A 417 17.30 -19.60 15.24
CA ARG A 417 18.68 -20.03 15.48
C ARG A 417 18.85 -21.55 15.55
N TYR A 418 17.82 -22.29 15.95
CA TYR A 418 17.86 -23.75 16.06
C TYR A 418 17.45 -24.47 14.76
N LEU A 419 16.44 -23.96 14.05
CA LEU A 419 15.96 -24.56 12.80
C LEU A 419 16.71 -24.09 11.55
N TYR A 420 17.21 -22.85 11.57
CA TYR A 420 17.85 -22.18 10.45
C TYR A 420 19.37 -22.27 10.58
N THR A 421 19.90 -23.48 10.35
CA THR A 421 21.36 -23.66 10.23
C THR A 421 21.87 -23.07 8.91
N PRO A 422 23.14 -22.61 8.82
CA PRO A 422 23.67 -21.98 7.60
C PRO A 422 23.69 -22.90 6.37
N THR A 423 23.57 -24.22 6.57
CA THR A 423 23.42 -25.19 5.47
C THR A 423 21.98 -25.24 4.96
N VAL A 424 21.00 -25.24 5.86
CA VAL A 424 19.57 -25.17 5.53
C VAL A 424 19.25 -23.85 4.83
N GLU A 425 19.83 -22.76 5.31
CA GLU A 425 19.72 -21.44 4.67
C GLU A 425 20.25 -21.45 3.24
N TRP A 426 21.41 -22.07 3.00
CA TRP A 426 21.97 -22.21 1.65
C TRP A 426 21.03 -23.00 0.72
N TYR A 427 20.52 -24.15 1.18
CA TYR A 427 19.58 -24.95 0.37
C TYR A 427 18.28 -24.20 0.08
N TRP A 428 17.76 -23.45 1.05
CA TRP A 428 16.57 -22.64 0.89
C TRP A 428 16.79 -21.50 -0.12
N GLU A 429 17.76 -20.62 0.14
CA GLU A 429 17.97 -19.39 -0.63
C GLU A 429 18.57 -19.64 -2.02
N CYS A 430 19.57 -20.51 -2.15
CA CYS A 430 20.27 -20.73 -3.41
C CYS A 430 19.57 -21.72 -4.34
N GLN A 431 18.76 -22.65 -3.82
CA GLN A 431 18.17 -23.73 -4.63
C GLN A 431 16.64 -23.81 -4.54
N LEU A 432 16.09 -24.11 -3.36
CA LEU A 432 14.67 -24.47 -3.21
C LEU A 432 13.72 -23.30 -3.53
N LYS A 433 14.08 -22.07 -3.10
CA LYS A 433 13.29 -20.85 -3.35
C LYS A 433 13.07 -20.57 -4.83
N GLN A 434 14.07 -20.82 -5.67
CA GLN A 434 13.96 -20.64 -7.11
C GLN A 434 12.94 -21.60 -7.73
N TRP A 435 13.03 -22.89 -7.38
CA TRP A 435 12.11 -23.92 -7.85
C TRP A 435 10.69 -23.68 -7.36
N PHE A 436 10.55 -23.26 -6.10
CA PHE A 436 9.25 -22.89 -5.52
C PHE A 436 8.59 -21.75 -6.31
N TYR A 437 9.30 -20.65 -6.57
CA TYR A 437 8.75 -19.54 -7.37
C TYR A 437 8.42 -19.95 -8.79
N ARG A 438 9.21 -20.85 -9.40
CA ARG A 438 8.93 -21.36 -10.75
C ARG A 438 7.67 -22.23 -10.79
N ALA A 439 7.52 -23.16 -9.85
CA ALA A 439 6.31 -23.98 -9.72
C ALA A 439 5.08 -23.11 -9.45
N LEU A 440 5.20 -22.15 -8.52
CA LEU A 440 4.14 -21.20 -8.20
C LEU A 440 3.75 -20.35 -9.42
N ALA A 441 4.71 -19.86 -10.20
CA ALA A 441 4.43 -19.09 -11.40
C ALA A 441 3.67 -19.90 -12.47
N ILE A 442 3.99 -21.19 -12.63
CA ILE A 442 3.28 -22.09 -13.56
C ILE A 442 1.83 -22.30 -13.10
N VAL A 443 1.64 -22.60 -11.80
CA VAL A 443 0.30 -22.79 -11.22
C VAL A 443 -0.54 -21.52 -11.35
N LEU A 444 0.01 -20.35 -11.00
CA LEU A 444 -0.69 -19.07 -11.12
C LEU A 444 -0.99 -18.70 -12.59
N SER A 445 -0.10 -19.05 -13.53
CA SER A 445 -0.35 -18.84 -14.96
C SER A 445 -1.50 -19.70 -15.47
N ALA A 446 -1.53 -20.98 -15.09
CA ALA A 446 -2.63 -21.88 -15.43
C ALA A 446 -3.97 -21.39 -14.86
N PHE A 447 -3.96 -20.93 -13.60
CA PHE A 447 -5.16 -20.38 -12.97
C PHE A 447 -5.62 -19.08 -13.62
N SER A 448 -4.69 -18.20 -14.01
CA SER A 448 -4.99 -16.97 -14.75
C SER A 448 -5.66 -17.27 -16.10
N VAL A 449 -5.12 -18.21 -16.88
CA VAL A 449 -5.74 -18.65 -18.14
C VAL A 449 -7.13 -19.24 -17.90
N ALA A 450 -7.30 -20.03 -16.83
CA ALA A 450 -8.61 -20.59 -16.48
C ALA A 450 -9.63 -19.51 -16.12
N VAL A 451 -9.22 -18.44 -15.42
CA VAL A 451 -10.08 -17.27 -15.13
C VAL A 451 -10.43 -16.54 -16.42
N VAL A 452 -9.44 -16.18 -17.25
CA VAL A 452 -9.71 -15.49 -18.53
C VAL A 452 -10.66 -16.31 -19.41
N TRP A 453 -10.42 -17.62 -19.51
CA TRP A 453 -11.32 -18.52 -20.24
C TRP A 453 -12.74 -18.51 -19.68
N SER A 454 -12.87 -18.59 -18.35
CA SER A 454 -14.18 -18.63 -17.67
C SER A 454 -14.93 -17.29 -17.79
N GLU A 455 -14.22 -16.16 -17.82
CA GLU A 455 -14.78 -14.85 -18.12
C GLU A 455 -15.30 -14.77 -19.56
N CYS A 456 -14.53 -15.25 -20.55
CA CYS A 456 -14.97 -15.25 -21.95
C CYS A 456 -16.18 -16.14 -22.21
N THR A 457 -16.34 -17.18 -21.40
CA THR A 457 -17.32 -18.23 -21.63
C THR A 457 -18.55 -18.13 -20.74
N PHE A 458 -18.60 -17.18 -19.79
CA PHE A 458 -19.72 -17.09 -18.85
C PHE A 458 -21.08 -16.88 -19.54
N PHE A 459 -21.12 -16.21 -20.71
CA PHE A 459 -22.34 -15.97 -21.49
C PHE A 459 -22.97 -17.27 -22.04
N SER A 460 -22.17 -18.31 -22.27
CA SER A 460 -22.67 -19.58 -22.80
C SER A 460 -23.23 -20.43 -21.65
N THR A 461 -24.55 -20.39 -21.48
CA THR A 461 -25.26 -21.17 -20.47
C THR A 461 -25.56 -22.60 -20.93
N ARG A 462 -25.53 -22.88 -22.24
CA ARG A 462 -25.71 -24.21 -22.83
C ARG A 462 -24.86 -24.35 -24.10
N PRO A 463 -23.75 -25.11 -24.09
CA PRO A 463 -23.15 -25.87 -22.98
C PRO A 463 -22.46 -24.98 -21.93
N VAL A 464 -22.28 -25.48 -20.70
CA VAL A 464 -21.53 -24.78 -19.65
C VAL A 464 -20.04 -24.85 -19.98
N LEU A 465 -19.47 -23.74 -20.43
CA LEU A 465 -18.08 -23.65 -20.89
C LEU A 465 -17.11 -23.04 -19.86
N SER A 466 -17.63 -22.39 -18.81
CA SER A 466 -16.82 -21.89 -17.68
C SER A 466 -16.25 -23.06 -16.88
N LEU A 467 -14.93 -23.09 -16.69
CA LEU A 467 -14.24 -24.19 -16.01
C LEU A 467 -14.67 -24.27 -14.54
N PHE A 468 -14.84 -23.13 -13.87
CA PHE A 468 -15.26 -23.07 -12.48
C PHE A 468 -16.72 -23.54 -12.30
N ALA A 469 -17.60 -23.18 -13.24
CA ALA A 469 -18.98 -23.66 -13.24
C ALA A 469 -19.04 -25.18 -13.45
N VAL A 470 -18.21 -25.74 -14.33
CA VAL A 470 -18.11 -27.20 -14.55
C VAL A 470 -17.62 -27.91 -13.28
N PHE A 471 -16.58 -27.40 -12.60
CA PHE A 471 -16.09 -28.00 -11.36
C PHE A 471 -17.14 -28.01 -10.25
N ILE A 472 -17.92 -26.94 -10.11
CA ILE A 472 -18.97 -26.84 -9.10
C ILE A 472 -20.15 -27.75 -9.45
N GLN A 473 -20.58 -27.81 -10.72
CA GLN A 473 -21.66 -28.71 -11.15
C GLN A 473 -21.28 -30.19 -10.97
N LEU A 474 -20.01 -30.56 -11.22
CA LEU A 474 -19.52 -31.92 -10.98
C LEU A 474 -19.51 -32.25 -9.49
N ALA A 475 -19.10 -31.30 -8.65
CA ALA A 475 -19.09 -31.46 -7.20
C ALA A 475 -20.50 -31.49 -6.60
N GLU A 476 -21.44 -30.74 -7.17
CA GLU A 476 -22.86 -30.75 -6.81
C GLU A 476 -23.48 -32.13 -7.06
N ARG A 477 -23.13 -32.80 -8.17
CA ARG A 477 -23.59 -34.18 -8.44
C ARG A 477 -23.10 -35.21 -7.42
N THR A 478 -21.92 -34.99 -6.84
CA THR A 478 -21.33 -35.90 -5.86
C THR A 478 -21.60 -35.49 -4.41
N TYR A 479 -22.34 -34.40 -4.19
CA TYR A 479 -22.66 -33.82 -2.87
C TYR A 479 -21.43 -33.57 -1.97
N ASN A 480 -20.27 -33.32 -2.56
CA ASN A 480 -19.03 -33.06 -1.84
C ASN A 480 -18.92 -31.57 -1.49
N TYR A 481 -19.64 -31.12 -0.46
CA TYR A 481 -19.67 -29.72 -0.07
C TYR A 481 -18.29 -29.16 0.32
N LEU A 482 -17.40 -29.98 0.89
CA LEU A 482 -16.02 -29.58 1.22
C LEU A 482 -15.24 -29.23 -0.04
N TYR A 483 -15.40 -29.99 -1.13
CA TYR A 483 -14.75 -29.68 -2.39
C TYR A 483 -15.31 -28.38 -3.01
N ILE A 484 -16.62 -28.18 -2.95
CA ILE A 484 -17.26 -26.93 -3.42
C ILE A 484 -16.69 -25.74 -2.65
N GLU A 485 -16.62 -25.83 -1.31
CA GLU A 485 -16.08 -24.79 -0.45
C GLU A 485 -14.61 -24.48 -0.77
N MET A 486 -13.76 -25.51 -0.87
CA MET A 486 -12.34 -25.34 -1.20
C MET A 486 -12.12 -24.77 -2.61
N ALA A 487 -12.90 -25.21 -3.60
CA ALA A 487 -12.81 -24.68 -4.96
C ALA A 487 -13.24 -23.20 -5.03
N CYS A 488 -14.33 -22.85 -4.35
CA CYS A 488 -14.79 -21.47 -4.20
C CYS A 488 -13.73 -20.61 -3.49
N PHE A 489 -13.16 -21.10 -2.39
CA PHE A 489 -12.11 -20.44 -1.63
C PHE A 489 -10.87 -20.16 -2.47
N ILE A 490 -10.34 -21.16 -3.18
CA ILE A 490 -9.15 -21.00 -4.03
C ILE A 490 -9.42 -19.96 -5.13
N THR A 491 -10.62 -19.98 -5.72
CA THR A 491 -11.01 -19.07 -6.80
C THR A 491 -11.13 -17.63 -6.32
N ILE A 492 -11.91 -17.37 -5.26
CA ILE A 492 -12.05 -16.02 -4.71
C ILE A 492 -10.73 -15.50 -4.15
N PHE A 493 -9.92 -16.35 -3.51
CA PHE A 493 -8.61 -15.98 -2.99
C PHE A 493 -7.67 -15.53 -4.10
N PHE A 494 -7.65 -16.22 -5.25
CA PHE A 494 -6.86 -15.81 -6.40
C PHE A 494 -7.36 -14.49 -6.99
N LEU A 495 -8.67 -14.31 -7.19
CA LEU A 495 -9.24 -13.06 -7.71
C LEU A 495 -8.93 -11.87 -6.78
N CYS A 496 -9.09 -12.05 -5.47
CA CYS A 496 -8.69 -11.06 -4.47
C CYS A 496 -7.17 -10.79 -4.50
N THR A 497 -6.34 -11.82 -4.70
CA THR A 497 -4.89 -11.64 -4.84
C THR A 497 -4.55 -10.81 -6.08
N CYS A 498 -5.20 -11.06 -7.22
CA CYS A 498 -5.06 -10.26 -8.44
C CYS A 498 -5.46 -8.79 -8.22
N VAL A 499 -6.61 -8.53 -7.63
CA VAL A 499 -7.14 -7.15 -7.48
C VAL A 499 -6.43 -6.40 -6.36
N TYR A 500 -6.24 -7.01 -5.18
CA TYR A 500 -5.66 -6.29 -4.05
C TYR A 500 -4.15 -6.09 -4.21
N SER A 501 -3.40 -7.07 -4.72
CA SER A 501 -1.95 -6.88 -4.92
C SER A 501 -1.65 -5.83 -5.99
N THR A 502 -2.52 -5.65 -6.97
CA THR A 502 -2.38 -4.57 -7.96
C THR A 502 -2.67 -3.21 -7.34
N VAL A 503 -3.67 -3.10 -6.48
CA VAL A 503 -3.90 -1.89 -5.65
C VAL A 503 -2.69 -1.55 -4.78
N PHE A 504 -2.00 -2.52 -4.19
CA PHE A 504 -0.77 -2.27 -3.43
C PHE A 504 0.42 -1.85 -4.32
N ARG A 505 0.42 -2.21 -5.61
CA ARG A 505 1.53 -1.95 -6.55
C ARG A 505 1.37 -0.69 -7.39
N ILE A 506 0.14 -0.27 -7.68
CA ILE A 506 -0.11 0.86 -8.58
C ILE A 506 0.36 2.17 -7.92
N ARG A 507 1.25 2.88 -8.63
CA ARG A 507 1.62 4.27 -8.33
C ARG A 507 0.77 5.19 -9.20
N VAL A 508 -0.37 5.67 -8.68
CA VAL A 508 -1.18 6.66 -9.41
C VAL A 508 -0.52 8.03 -9.24
N PHE A 509 0.18 8.50 -10.29
CA PHE A 509 0.78 9.84 -10.39
C PHE A 509 1.56 10.30 -9.14
N ASN A 510 2.23 9.37 -8.44
CA ASN A 510 2.92 9.60 -7.15
C ASN A 510 2.05 10.17 -6.00
N TYR A 511 0.73 10.33 -6.19
CA TYR A 511 -0.22 10.76 -5.15
C TYR A 511 -0.62 9.61 -4.22
N TYR A 512 -0.66 8.39 -4.74
CA TYR A 512 -1.01 7.19 -4.00
C TYR A 512 0.10 6.14 -4.11
N TYR A 513 0.60 5.70 -2.96
CA TYR A 513 1.58 4.63 -2.83
C TYR A 513 1.58 4.10 -1.38
N LEU A 514 1.62 2.78 -1.23
CA LEU A 514 1.82 2.10 0.06
C LEU A 514 3.29 1.73 0.22
N ALA A 515 3.93 2.38 1.19
CA ALA A 515 5.31 2.15 1.57
C ALA A 515 5.36 1.24 2.82
N SER A 516 6.11 0.15 2.75
CA SER A 516 6.36 -0.69 3.92
C SER A 516 7.22 0.04 4.97
N HIS A 517 7.33 -0.52 6.17
CA HIS A 517 8.09 0.02 7.32
C HIS A 517 7.55 1.35 7.85
N HIS A 518 6.22 1.43 7.97
CA HIS A 518 5.52 2.52 8.64
C HIS A 518 5.69 3.89 7.92
N GLN A 519 6.06 3.88 6.64
CA GLN A 519 6.25 5.09 5.83
C GLN A 519 5.03 5.44 4.97
N THR A 520 3.92 4.69 5.09
CA THR A 520 2.70 5.04 4.35
C THR A 520 2.02 6.23 4.99
N ASP A 521 1.66 7.21 4.17
CA ASP A 521 0.92 8.39 4.63
C ASP A 521 -0.51 8.01 5.02
N ALA A 522 -1.10 8.75 5.98
CA ALA A 522 -2.51 8.58 6.35
C ALA A 522 -3.44 8.69 5.14
N TYR A 523 -3.08 9.53 4.17
CA TYR A 523 -3.76 9.70 2.87
C TYR A 523 -3.86 8.38 2.10
N SER A 524 -2.71 7.76 1.79
CA SER A 524 -2.64 6.52 1.02
C SER A 524 -3.33 5.39 1.79
N LEU A 525 -3.20 5.37 3.12
CA LEU A 525 -3.80 4.33 3.95
C LEU A 525 -5.33 4.37 3.93
N GLN A 526 -5.94 5.56 4.03
CA GLN A 526 -7.40 5.72 3.91
C GLN A 526 -7.90 5.46 2.49
N PHE A 527 -7.16 5.96 1.50
CA PHE A 527 -7.52 5.73 0.09
C PHE A 527 -7.53 4.23 -0.25
N SER A 528 -6.56 3.47 0.27
CA SER A 528 -6.53 2.01 0.08
C SER A 528 -7.75 1.32 0.70
N GLY A 529 -8.16 1.72 1.90
CA GLY A 529 -9.36 1.20 2.57
C GLY A 529 -10.64 1.52 1.79
N MET A 530 -10.79 2.76 1.31
CA MET A 530 -11.91 3.15 0.44
C MET A 530 -11.94 2.30 -0.85
N LEU A 531 -10.78 2.14 -1.49
CA LEU A 531 -10.68 1.40 -2.75
C LEU A 531 -11.03 -0.07 -2.56
N PHE A 532 -10.59 -0.72 -1.48
CA PHE A 532 -11.00 -2.10 -1.17
C PHE A 532 -12.50 -2.21 -0.91
N CYS A 533 -13.10 -1.34 -0.08
CA CYS A 533 -14.54 -1.36 0.14
C CYS A 533 -15.34 -1.14 -1.14
N ARG A 534 -14.81 -0.36 -2.10
CA ARG A 534 -15.45 -0.11 -3.40
C ARG A 534 -15.33 -1.27 -4.39
N LEU A 535 -14.18 -1.93 -4.42
CA LEU A 535 -13.90 -3.03 -5.37
C LEU A 535 -14.48 -4.37 -4.92
N THR A 536 -14.74 -4.53 -3.62
CA THR A 536 -15.16 -5.81 -3.07
C THR A 536 -16.55 -6.24 -3.56
N PRO A 537 -17.58 -5.38 -3.62
CA PRO A 537 -18.87 -5.78 -4.16
C PRO A 537 -18.86 -6.25 -5.63
N PRO A 538 -18.25 -5.51 -6.59
CA PRO A 538 -18.17 -5.99 -7.97
C PRO A 538 -17.29 -7.23 -8.11
N LEU A 539 -16.26 -7.41 -7.26
CA LEU A 539 -15.44 -8.62 -7.24
C LEU A 539 -16.25 -9.85 -6.84
N CYS A 540 -17.10 -9.74 -5.81
CA CYS A 540 -17.98 -10.84 -5.38
C CYS A 540 -19.00 -11.19 -6.47
N LEU A 541 -19.59 -10.19 -7.12
CA LEU A 541 -20.53 -10.41 -8.22
C LEU A 541 -19.84 -11.06 -9.44
N ASN A 542 -18.63 -10.63 -9.78
CA ASN A 542 -17.82 -11.25 -10.81
C ASN A 542 -17.56 -12.74 -10.51
N PHE A 543 -17.15 -13.07 -9.28
CA PHE A 543 -17.00 -14.44 -8.84
C PHE A 543 -18.30 -15.26 -8.91
N LEU A 544 -19.42 -14.72 -8.44
CA LEU A 544 -20.72 -15.39 -8.51
C LEU A 544 -21.20 -15.62 -9.96
N GLY A 545 -20.84 -14.72 -10.87
CA GLY A 545 -21.03 -14.86 -12.31
C GLY A 545 -20.21 -16.02 -12.89
N LEU A 546 -18.92 -16.13 -12.54
CA LEU A 546 -18.02 -17.18 -13.01
C LEU A 546 -18.51 -18.60 -12.68
N ILE A 547 -19.17 -18.77 -11.53
CA ILE A 547 -19.69 -20.07 -11.05
C ILE A 547 -21.12 -20.38 -11.49
N HIS A 548 -21.76 -19.50 -12.28
CA HIS A 548 -23.16 -19.63 -12.72
C HIS A 548 -24.15 -19.83 -11.55
N LEU A 549 -23.93 -19.09 -10.46
CA LEU A 549 -24.86 -19.01 -9.32
C LEU A 549 -25.67 -17.70 -9.35
N ASP A 550 -25.34 -16.75 -10.23
CA ASP A 550 -26.16 -15.58 -10.47
C ASP A 550 -27.39 -15.90 -11.33
N SER A 551 -28.57 -15.57 -10.78
CA SER A 551 -29.88 -15.74 -11.40
C SER A 551 -30.09 -14.91 -12.67
N THR A 552 -29.37 -13.79 -12.82
CA THR A 552 -29.49 -12.93 -14.02
C THR A 552 -28.90 -13.58 -15.27
N ILE A 553 -27.85 -14.40 -15.08
CA ILE A 553 -27.09 -15.03 -16.16
C ILE A 553 -27.61 -16.44 -16.44
N SER A 554 -27.96 -17.22 -15.41
CA SER A 554 -28.20 -18.66 -15.59
C SER A 554 -29.54 -19.02 -16.28
N HIS A 555 -30.51 -18.10 -16.43
CA HIS A 555 -31.89 -18.34 -16.90
C HIS A 555 -32.64 -19.53 -16.23
N GLN A 556 -32.03 -20.19 -15.25
CA GLN A 556 -32.57 -21.25 -14.44
C GLN A 556 -32.84 -20.70 -13.05
N LYS A 557 -33.96 -21.14 -12.45
CA LYS A 557 -34.48 -20.68 -11.18
C LYS A 557 -33.67 -21.26 -10.00
N LYS A 558 -32.37 -20.94 -9.93
CA LYS A 558 -31.50 -21.28 -8.79
C LYS A 558 -31.75 -20.30 -7.64
N GLU A 559 -31.56 -20.78 -6.41
CA GLU A 559 -31.62 -19.91 -5.24
C GLU A 559 -30.47 -18.90 -5.26
N GLN A 560 -30.79 -17.63 -5.00
CA GLN A 560 -29.77 -16.59 -4.87
C GLN A 560 -29.04 -16.72 -3.52
N THR A 561 -27.78 -16.29 -3.48
CA THR A 561 -27.00 -16.22 -2.24
C THR A 561 -27.55 -15.17 -1.29
N ALA A 562 -27.26 -15.32 0.02
CA ALA A 562 -27.62 -14.30 1.00
C ALA A 562 -26.91 -12.97 0.69
N TYR A 563 -25.69 -13.02 0.17
CA TYR A 563 -24.97 -11.88 -0.36
C TYR A 563 -25.78 -11.12 -1.44
N THR A 564 -26.18 -11.79 -2.52
CA THR A 564 -26.92 -11.14 -3.63
C THR A 564 -28.25 -10.55 -3.16
N SER A 565 -28.89 -11.16 -2.17
CA SER A 565 -30.15 -10.65 -1.60
C SER A 565 -30.01 -9.33 -0.83
N ILE A 566 -28.84 -9.05 -0.26
CA ILE A 566 -28.59 -7.86 0.58
C ILE A 566 -27.82 -6.78 -0.17
N MET A 567 -26.80 -7.17 -0.94
CA MET A 567 -26.00 -6.25 -1.73
C MET A 567 -26.75 -5.76 -2.98
N GLY A 568 -27.81 -6.47 -3.38
CA GLY A 568 -28.53 -6.28 -4.63
C GLY A 568 -27.75 -6.88 -5.80
N SER A 569 -28.49 -7.49 -6.74
CA SER A 569 -27.95 -7.64 -8.09
C SER A 569 -27.69 -6.24 -8.64
N MET A 570 -26.59 -6.01 -9.36
CA MET A 570 -26.35 -4.73 -10.01
C MET A 570 -27.57 -4.35 -10.86
N ARG A 571 -28.41 -3.44 -10.35
CA ARG A 571 -29.48 -2.76 -11.10
C ARG A 571 -28.84 -1.75 -12.04
N VAL A 572 -27.93 -2.23 -12.87
CA VAL A 572 -27.59 -1.57 -14.12
C VAL A 572 -28.86 -1.73 -14.97
N LEU A 573 -29.41 -0.61 -15.45
CA LEU A 573 -30.53 -0.61 -16.41
C LEU A 573 -30.42 -1.81 -17.35
N SER A 574 -31.49 -2.58 -17.55
CA SER A 574 -31.49 -3.75 -18.44
C SER A 574 -30.88 -3.44 -19.82
N PHE A 575 -31.01 -2.19 -20.28
CA PHE A 575 -30.39 -1.67 -21.50
C PHE A 575 -28.84 -1.68 -21.52
N ILE A 576 -28.17 -1.42 -20.39
CA ILE A 576 -26.70 -1.48 -20.28
C ILE A 576 -26.26 -2.88 -19.86
N ALA A 577 -27.06 -3.62 -19.09
CA ALA A 577 -26.74 -4.97 -18.64
C ALA A 577 -26.47 -5.92 -19.83
N ASP A 578 -27.31 -5.88 -20.87
CA ASP A 578 -27.18 -6.75 -22.05
C ASP A 578 -25.87 -6.50 -22.83
N GLY A 579 -25.49 -5.23 -23.02
CA GLY A 579 -24.21 -4.89 -23.64
C GLY A 579 -23.02 -5.19 -22.71
N PHE A 580 -23.19 -4.93 -21.42
CA PHE A 580 -22.14 -5.11 -20.43
C PHE A 580 -21.65 -6.57 -20.35
N TYR A 581 -22.53 -7.57 -20.42
CA TYR A 581 -22.12 -8.97 -20.42
C TYR A 581 -21.30 -9.37 -21.66
N ILE A 582 -21.49 -8.68 -22.78
CA ILE A 582 -20.74 -8.90 -24.02
C ILE A 582 -19.39 -8.17 -23.96
N TYR A 583 -19.38 -6.89 -23.56
CA TYR A 583 -18.17 -6.06 -23.58
C TYR A 583 -17.21 -6.34 -22.43
N TYR A 584 -17.70 -6.74 -21.26
CA TYR A 584 -16.87 -6.95 -20.07
C TYR A 584 -15.79 -8.03 -20.26
N PRO A 585 -16.11 -9.25 -20.73
CA PRO A 585 -15.10 -10.25 -21.06
C PRO A 585 -14.12 -9.79 -22.14
N MET A 586 -14.61 -9.13 -23.19
CA MET A 586 -13.75 -8.64 -24.27
C MET A 586 -12.74 -7.62 -23.75
N LEU A 587 -13.15 -6.72 -22.85
CA LEU A 587 -12.28 -5.72 -22.24
C LEU A 587 -11.20 -6.38 -21.37
N ILE A 588 -11.55 -7.39 -20.57
CA ILE A 588 -10.58 -8.16 -19.77
C ILE A 588 -9.53 -8.82 -20.68
N VAL A 589 -9.95 -9.47 -21.77
CA VAL A 589 -9.01 -10.12 -22.71
C VAL A 589 -8.10 -9.08 -23.37
N ILE A 590 -8.66 -7.98 -23.88
CA ILE A 590 -7.90 -6.90 -24.51
C ILE A 590 -6.87 -6.34 -23.54
N LEU A 591 -7.25 -6.11 -22.28
CA LEU A 591 -6.31 -5.65 -21.26
C LEU A 591 -5.24 -6.69 -20.91
N CYS A 592 -5.59 -7.98 -20.83
CA CYS A 592 -4.62 -9.04 -20.62
C CYS A 592 -3.60 -9.09 -21.77
N ILE A 593 -4.05 -8.98 -23.02
CA ILE A 593 -3.17 -8.92 -24.19
C ILE A 593 -2.30 -7.65 -24.15
N ALA A 594 -2.90 -6.49 -23.86
CA ALA A 594 -2.19 -5.22 -23.81
C ALA A 594 -1.13 -5.19 -22.70
N THR A 595 -1.43 -5.74 -21.53
CA THR A 595 -0.48 -5.87 -20.42
C THR A 595 0.57 -6.96 -20.69
N TYR A 596 0.20 -8.03 -21.40
CA TYR A 596 1.14 -9.05 -21.83
C TYR A 596 2.20 -8.48 -22.78
N PHE A 597 1.79 -7.73 -23.80
CA PHE A 597 2.74 -7.07 -24.72
C PHE A 597 3.33 -5.77 -24.18
N SER A 598 3.01 -5.38 -22.94
CA SER A 598 3.42 -4.11 -22.33
C SER A 598 3.13 -2.91 -23.23
N LEU A 599 1.99 -2.92 -23.94
CA LEU A 599 1.60 -1.86 -24.86
C LEU A 599 1.51 -0.49 -24.16
N GLY A 600 1.04 -0.48 -22.91
CA GLY A 600 0.93 0.76 -22.12
C GLY A 600 2.27 1.49 -21.95
N THR A 601 3.34 0.78 -21.59
CA THR A 601 4.67 1.39 -21.43
C THR A 601 5.27 1.78 -22.78
N ARG A 602 5.02 1.00 -23.84
CA ARG A 602 5.48 1.32 -25.20
C ARG A 602 4.80 2.57 -25.75
N CYS A 603 3.49 2.73 -25.56
CA CYS A 603 2.76 3.93 -25.96
C CYS A 603 3.22 5.17 -25.17
N LEU A 604 3.47 5.04 -23.86
CA LEU A 604 3.99 6.14 -23.05
C LEU A 604 5.42 6.55 -23.48
N ASN A 605 6.24 5.59 -23.90
CA ASN A 605 7.56 5.86 -24.46
C ASN A 605 7.46 6.62 -25.80
N LEU A 606 6.51 6.27 -26.66
CA LEU A 606 6.22 7.01 -27.89
C LEU A 606 5.73 8.44 -27.64
N LEU A 607 5.08 8.69 -26.50
CA LEU A 607 4.63 10.02 -26.07
C LEU A 607 5.73 10.82 -25.33
N GLY A 608 6.97 10.30 -25.26
CA GLY A 608 8.13 11.01 -24.69
C GLY A 608 8.25 10.98 -23.17
N PHE A 609 7.41 10.21 -22.46
CA PHE A 609 7.48 10.11 -21.00
C PHE A 609 8.46 9.00 -20.55
N GLN A 610 9.77 9.26 -20.68
CA GLN A 610 10.83 8.34 -20.21
C GLN A 610 10.80 8.08 -18.69
N GLN A 611 10.20 8.98 -17.90
CA GLN A 611 10.09 8.83 -16.43
C GLN A 611 9.24 7.61 -16.00
N PHE A 612 8.40 7.06 -16.88
CA PHE A 612 7.57 5.87 -16.62
C PHE A 612 8.11 4.59 -17.27
N MET A 613 9.41 4.50 -17.51
CA MET A 613 10.06 3.28 -17.98
C MET A 613 9.79 2.13 -16.98
N GLY A 614 8.89 1.23 -17.35
CA GLY A 614 8.47 0.10 -16.52
C GLY A 614 9.63 -0.88 -16.28
N ASP A 615 9.50 -1.73 -15.26
CA ASP A 615 10.50 -2.74 -14.85
C ASP A 615 10.93 -3.74 -15.96
N ASN A 616 10.36 -3.66 -17.17
CA ASN A 616 10.56 -4.61 -18.27
C ASN A 616 11.66 -4.20 -19.26
N ASP A 617 11.95 -2.91 -19.43
CA ASP A 617 13.05 -2.41 -20.27
C ASP A 617 14.13 -1.81 -19.36
N MET A 618 14.93 -2.69 -18.77
CA MET A 618 16.00 -2.32 -17.86
C MET A 618 17.24 -1.93 -18.69
N THR A 619 17.57 -0.64 -18.75
CA THR A 619 18.76 -0.15 -19.46
C THR A 619 20.03 -0.60 -18.73
N SER A 620 21.03 -1.11 -19.47
CA SER A 620 22.34 -1.49 -18.92
C SER A 620 22.98 -0.38 -18.09
N ASP A 621 22.89 0.85 -18.57
CA ASP A 621 23.58 2.00 -17.99
C ASP A 621 23.08 2.31 -16.58
N LEU A 622 21.76 2.27 -16.37
CA LEU A 622 21.14 2.43 -15.05
C LEU A 622 21.43 1.25 -14.10
N ILE A 623 21.62 0.05 -14.64
CA ILE A 623 22.04 -1.11 -13.83
C ILE A 623 23.46 -0.92 -13.35
N ASP A 624 24.37 -0.49 -14.23
CA ASP A 624 25.78 -0.31 -13.91
C ASP A 624 25.99 0.86 -12.94
N GLU A 625 25.28 1.98 -13.13
CA GLU A 625 25.22 3.07 -12.16
C GLU A 625 24.72 2.57 -10.79
N GLY A 626 23.61 1.84 -10.77
CA GLY A 626 23.06 1.24 -9.57
C GLY A 626 24.06 0.32 -8.85
N LYS A 627 24.78 -0.51 -9.60
CA LYS A 627 25.81 -1.42 -9.08
C LYS A 627 26.97 -0.67 -8.45
N GLU A 628 27.42 0.43 -9.07
CA GLU A 628 28.44 1.29 -8.47
C GLU A 628 27.96 1.95 -7.18
N LEU A 629 26.74 2.45 -7.15
CA LEU A 629 26.14 3.06 -5.97
C LEU A 629 26.09 2.08 -4.79
N ILE A 630 25.61 0.85 -5.02
CA ILE A 630 25.59 -0.21 -3.99
C ILE A 630 27.02 -0.54 -3.50
N ARG A 631 28.01 -0.62 -4.40
CA ARG A 631 29.41 -0.86 -4.02
C ARG A 631 30.00 0.28 -3.19
N ARG A 632 29.65 1.54 -3.49
CA ARG A 632 30.08 2.71 -2.71
C ARG A 632 29.50 2.65 -1.29
N GLU A 633 28.21 2.38 -1.16
CA GLU A 633 27.54 2.24 0.14
C GLU A 633 28.02 1.03 0.93
N LYS A 634 28.28 -0.11 0.26
CA LYS A 634 28.85 -1.30 0.91
C LYS A 634 30.21 -1.00 1.55
N ARG A 635 31.11 -0.35 0.81
CA ARG A 635 32.42 0.10 1.32
C ARG A 635 32.27 1.08 2.48
N LYS A 636 31.29 1.99 2.40
CA LYS A 636 31.00 2.93 3.49
C LYS A 636 30.54 2.20 4.76
N ARG A 637 29.62 1.24 4.65
CA ARG A 637 29.13 0.44 5.79
C ARG A 637 30.24 -0.42 6.40
N GLN A 638 31.06 -1.06 5.56
CA GLN A 638 32.21 -1.85 6.00
C GLN A 638 33.20 -0.99 6.82
N ARG A 639 33.54 0.22 6.36
CA ARG A 639 34.42 1.13 7.11
C ARG A 639 33.86 1.53 8.47
N ILE A 640 32.54 1.70 8.57
CA ILE A 640 31.87 2.04 9.85
C ILE A 640 31.96 0.86 10.81
N GLU A 641 31.64 -0.36 10.36
CA GLU A 641 31.72 -1.57 11.18
C GLU A 641 33.16 -1.90 11.60
N ASP A 642 34.13 -1.77 10.70
CA ASP A 642 35.55 -1.97 11.01
C ASP A 642 36.03 -0.93 12.04
N GLY A 643 35.57 0.33 11.92
CA GLY A 643 35.83 1.39 12.89
C GLY A 643 35.21 1.10 14.26
N GLU A 644 33.98 0.60 14.31
CA GLU A 644 33.32 0.17 15.54
C GLU A 644 33.99 -1.05 16.17
N ASN A 645 34.33 -2.06 15.39
CA ASN A 645 35.04 -3.25 15.87
C ASN A 645 36.39 -2.86 16.46
N ARG A 646 37.15 -1.99 15.79
CA ARG A 646 38.40 -1.45 16.34
C ARG A 646 38.17 -0.68 17.65
N ARG A 647 37.08 0.07 17.76
CA ARG A 647 36.70 0.78 18.99
C ARG A 647 36.30 -0.18 20.11
N ARG A 648 35.59 -1.26 19.80
CA ARG A 648 35.21 -2.33 20.75
C ARG A 648 36.45 -3.09 21.22
N GLU A 649 37.32 -3.51 20.31
CA GLU A 649 38.59 -4.16 20.64
C GLU A 649 39.49 -3.26 21.50
N LEU A 650 39.56 -1.96 21.19
CA LEU A 650 40.29 -0.99 22.03
C LEU A 650 39.65 -0.90 23.43
N LYS A 651 38.31 -0.89 23.51
CA LYS A 651 37.59 -0.86 24.79
C LYS A 651 37.79 -2.16 25.58
N ASP A 652 37.82 -3.33 24.95
CA ASP A 652 38.04 -4.60 25.63
C ASP A 652 39.50 -4.75 26.07
N ARG A 653 40.44 -4.20 25.31
CA ARG A 653 41.88 -4.26 25.61
C ARG A 653 42.32 -3.23 26.67
N TYR A 654 41.66 -2.07 26.76
CA TYR A 654 42.06 -0.96 27.65
C TYR A 654 40.97 -0.50 28.63
N GLY A 655 39.76 -1.05 28.56
CA GLY A 655 38.61 -0.65 29.37
C GLY A 655 38.52 -1.37 30.71
N ASN A 656 39.55 -1.27 31.55
CA ASN A 656 39.36 -1.23 33.00
C ASN A 656 40.52 -0.53 33.76
N PRO A 657 40.51 0.80 33.90
CA PRO A 657 41.24 1.44 34.99
C PRO A 657 40.39 2.54 35.65
N ARG A 658 39.24 2.19 36.22
CA ARG A 658 38.40 3.21 36.89
C ARG A 658 37.73 2.79 38.19
N GLU A 659 38.38 1.93 38.99
CA GLU A 659 37.95 1.70 40.38
C GLU A 659 38.97 2.04 41.47
N ASP A 660 40.22 2.46 41.19
CA ASP A 660 41.23 2.62 42.25
C ASP A 660 41.78 4.05 42.52
N TYR A 661 41.17 5.12 41.99
CA TYR A 661 41.66 6.50 42.20
C TYR A 661 40.71 7.46 42.93
N THR A 662 39.90 6.97 43.86
CA THR A 662 39.06 7.81 44.75
C THR A 662 39.39 7.66 46.23
N ARG A 663 40.66 7.41 46.60
CA ARG A 663 41.06 7.38 48.01
C ARG A 663 42.43 7.99 48.29
N ASN A 664 42.60 9.28 48.00
CA ASN A 664 43.35 10.20 48.89
C ASN A 664 43.46 11.60 48.29
N ARG A 665 42.59 12.51 48.73
CA ARG A 665 43.03 13.88 49.05
C ARG A 665 41.95 14.64 49.84
N ASN A 666 41.94 14.41 51.14
CA ASN A 666 41.50 15.41 52.10
C ASN A 666 42.76 15.98 52.75
N VAL A 667 43.23 17.15 52.31
CA VAL A 667 43.83 18.15 53.21
C VAL A 667 43.46 19.54 52.70
N HIS A 668 42.79 20.22 53.59
CA HIS A 668 42.27 21.59 53.68
C HIS A 668 43.32 22.68 53.42
N SER A 669 42.97 23.78 52.74
CA SER A 669 43.06 25.14 53.31
C SER A 669 42.56 26.21 52.34
N GLU A 670 41.76 27.09 52.92
CA GLU A 670 41.08 28.28 52.41
C GLU A 670 41.97 29.44 51.88
N LEU A 671 41.29 30.33 51.13
CA LEU A 671 41.48 31.78 50.98
C LEU A 671 42.81 32.33 50.41
N LYS A 672 42.73 33.09 49.30
CA LYS A 672 42.53 34.57 49.29
C LYS A 672 42.93 35.19 47.94
N GLU A 673 42.02 35.97 47.35
CA GLU A 673 42.32 36.92 46.27
C GLU A 673 43.31 37.99 46.74
N THR A 674 44.26 38.41 45.89
CA THR A 674 44.74 39.81 45.83
C THR A 674 45.36 40.12 44.48
N ASN A 675 44.96 41.28 43.94
CA ASN A 675 45.40 41.94 42.72
C ASN A 675 46.90 42.29 42.72
N TYR A 676 47.55 42.25 41.55
CA TYR A 676 48.46 43.32 41.12
C TYR A 676 48.69 43.29 39.59
N SER A 677 48.48 44.44 38.97
CA SER A 677 48.79 44.84 37.58
C SER A 677 50.30 45.00 37.35
N ASP A 678 50.81 44.80 36.13
CA ASP A 678 51.37 45.89 35.29
C ASP A 678 52.03 45.41 33.96
N SER A 679 51.85 46.24 32.94
CA SER A 679 52.69 46.65 31.79
C SER A 679 53.48 45.68 30.86
N THR A 680 53.00 45.64 29.61
CA THR A 680 53.67 45.94 28.31
C THR A 680 54.96 45.24 27.80
N ASN A 681 54.80 44.64 26.59
CA ASN A 681 55.56 44.81 25.33
C ASN A 681 56.96 44.18 25.07
N VAL A 682 57.04 43.66 23.82
CA VAL A 682 58.19 43.58 22.87
C VAL A 682 58.94 42.24 22.67
N SER A 683 58.65 41.65 21.50
CA SER A 683 59.49 41.09 20.41
C SER A 683 60.49 39.93 20.60
N SER A 684 60.40 39.03 19.61
CA SER A 684 61.48 38.33 18.89
C SER A 684 62.46 37.42 19.63
N SER A 685 62.43 36.11 19.33
CA SER A 685 63.46 35.38 18.56
C SER A 685 63.65 33.89 18.97
N ARG A 686 64.06 33.14 17.94
CA ARG A 686 64.33 31.69 17.82
C ARG A 686 65.32 31.12 18.86
N GLN A 687 65.12 29.86 19.26
CA GLN A 687 66.06 28.70 19.18
C GLN A 687 65.51 27.55 20.06
N ALA A 688 65.14 26.39 19.48
CA ALA A 688 65.99 25.22 19.23
C ALA A 688 66.51 24.53 20.51
N MET A 689 65.92 23.39 20.88
CA MET A 689 66.57 22.40 21.74
C MET A 689 66.40 20.99 21.17
N LYS A 690 67.53 20.41 20.74
CA LYS A 690 67.73 19.02 20.32
C LYS A 690 67.62 18.09 21.54
N TYR A 691 66.99 16.94 21.37
CA TYR A 691 67.35 15.74 22.14
C TYR A 691 67.72 14.59 21.21
N THR A 692 68.96 14.13 21.40
CA THR A 692 69.64 13.02 20.74
C THR A 692 69.21 11.68 21.34
N ARG A 693 69.31 10.65 20.51
CA ARG A 693 68.81 9.27 20.65
C ARG A 693 69.86 8.34 21.28
N SER A 694 69.43 7.37 22.09
CA SER A 694 70.14 6.14 22.47
C SER A 694 69.08 5.04 22.68
N SER A 695 68.73 4.25 21.66
CA SER A 695 69.35 2.96 21.28
C SER A 695 69.01 1.81 22.23
N GLY A 696 68.11 0.92 21.76
CA GLY A 696 67.73 -0.34 22.39
C GLY A 696 66.55 -1.02 21.69
N ARG A 697 66.76 -1.52 20.46
CA ARG A 697 65.92 -2.52 19.75
C ARG A 697 66.70 -3.85 19.73
N PRO A 698 66.12 -5.05 19.51
CA PRO A 698 65.05 -5.42 18.54
C PRO A 698 63.92 -6.24 19.21
N ASP A 699 62.81 -6.71 18.64
CA ASP A 699 62.04 -6.77 17.37
C ASP A 699 60.65 -7.27 17.87
N ARG A 700 59.46 -7.02 17.33
CA ARG A 700 58.98 -7.01 15.94
C ARG A 700 57.51 -6.57 16.05
N ASP A 701 57.11 -5.52 15.33
CA ASP A 701 55.76 -5.33 14.76
C ASP A 701 55.77 -4.00 14.00
N ARG A 702 55.94 -4.12 12.68
CA ARG A 702 55.84 -3.03 11.70
C ARG A 702 54.39 -3.00 11.21
N VAL A 703 53.70 -1.90 11.50
CA VAL A 703 52.62 -1.40 10.64
C VAL A 703 53.13 -0.06 10.11
N GLU A 704 53.61 -0.08 8.86
CA GLU A 704 53.95 1.10 8.09
C GLU A 704 52.65 1.81 7.70
N LEU A 705 52.48 3.02 8.25
CA LEU A 705 51.61 4.06 7.71
C LEU A 705 52.29 4.60 6.45
N LEU A 706 51.66 4.38 5.29
CA LEU A 706 51.90 5.20 4.11
C LEU A 706 50.62 5.99 3.83
N GLN A 707 50.73 7.30 4.06
CA GLN A 707 50.02 8.31 3.31
C GLN A 707 50.44 8.17 1.85
N ASP A 708 49.48 8.11 0.94
CA ASP A 708 49.65 8.72 -0.38
C ASP A 708 48.33 9.41 -0.74
N ALA A 709 48.47 10.69 -1.04
CA ALA A 709 47.43 11.58 -1.49
C ALA A 709 47.07 11.26 -2.95
N GLU A 710 45.77 11.33 -3.27
CA GLU A 710 45.29 11.33 -4.66
C GLU A 710 45.80 12.59 -5.39
N PRO A 711 46.33 12.49 -6.62
CA PRO A 711 46.42 13.65 -7.48
C PRO A 711 45.07 13.91 -8.17
N LEU A 712 44.54 15.12 -7.94
CA LEU A 712 43.54 15.79 -8.76
C LEU A 712 44.14 16.09 -10.14
N ASP A 713 43.57 15.54 -11.21
CA ASP A 713 43.78 16.06 -12.57
C ASP A 713 42.54 16.85 -13.00
N PHE A 714 42.63 18.16 -12.81
CA PHE A 714 41.84 19.17 -13.49
C PHE A 714 42.73 19.70 -14.62
N ASN A 715 42.41 19.43 -15.87
CA ASN A 715 42.97 20.18 -17.00
C ASN A 715 41.84 20.92 -17.70
N ALA A 716 41.70 22.20 -17.32
CA ALA A 716 41.07 23.24 -18.10
C ALA A 716 42.00 24.46 -18.05
N GLU A 717 42.77 24.67 -19.12
CA GLU A 717 43.29 25.99 -19.48
C GLU A 717 42.90 26.30 -20.92
N THR A 718 42.83 27.60 -21.18
CA THR A 718 41.89 28.27 -22.08
C THR A 718 42.61 28.99 -23.22
N PHE A 719 41.93 29.07 -24.38
CA PHE A 719 41.99 30.08 -25.46
C PHE A 719 43.27 30.31 -26.30
N SER A 720 43.14 30.11 -27.63
CA SER A 720 43.25 31.18 -28.65
C SER A 720 43.01 30.67 -30.11
N ASP A 721 41.99 31.24 -30.75
CA ASP A 721 41.82 31.66 -32.17
C ASP A 721 42.25 30.78 -33.39
N ASP A 722 41.22 30.21 -34.06
CA ASP A 722 40.83 30.36 -35.49
C ASP A 722 41.73 29.83 -36.67
N PRO A 723 41.24 29.72 -37.93
CA PRO A 723 40.77 28.47 -38.57
C PRO A 723 41.63 28.00 -39.77
N LEU A 724 41.38 26.80 -40.33
CA LEU A 724 41.32 26.45 -41.78
C LEU A 724 41.46 24.94 -42.10
N GLU A 725 40.61 24.51 -43.05
CA GLU A 725 40.81 23.51 -44.12
C GLU A 725 40.78 21.98 -43.90
N ALA A 726 39.73 21.38 -44.49
CA ALA A 726 39.71 20.30 -45.50
C ALA A 726 40.03 18.83 -45.13
N GLU A 727 39.01 17.99 -45.43
CA GLU A 727 38.96 16.55 -45.81
C GLU A 727 40.22 15.89 -46.45
N PRO A 728 40.23 14.55 -46.74
CA PRO A 728 39.53 13.40 -46.15
C PRO A 728 40.42 12.12 -45.98
N GLY A 729 39.85 11.07 -45.38
CA GLY A 729 40.16 9.67 -45.75
C GLY A 729 40.63 8.76 -44.62
N ARG A 730 39.76 7.91 -44.08
CA ARG A 730 39.52 6.52 -44.53
C ARG A 730 38.47 5.84 -43.67
#